data_AF-A0A562GMN2-F1
#
_entry.id   AF-A0A562GMN2-F1
#
_cell.length_a   1.000
_cell.length_b   1.000
_cell.length_c   1.000
_cell.angle_alpha   90.00
_cell.angle_beta   90.00
_cell.angle_gamma   90.00
#
_symmetry.space_group_name_H-M   'P 1'
#
loop_
_entity.id
_entity.type
_entity.pdbx_description
1 polymer ?
#
loop_
_entity_poly.entity_id
_entity_poly.type
_entity_poly.pdbx_seq_one_letter_code
_entity_poly.pdbx_strand_id
1 'polypeptide(L)'
;MKGRTLVLVLILITGVSLATVFFYKDFQKNQPVREYSSNITIDDLYNADAEVAQVLAQLEKSQEKAIIVTGVPGSSRQIALTFDGLTDRNTMQQILVLLKKYNSKATFFVDGLHTVEDPQTLADIKNAGQKIENFTLVGMPKMENLPIERLAKDFCRAEKIVKENATQDPNLLKCNDTKYTEQVLQVAKACGFKNVVQSDAFFNVRQSNAAAIDADAFVAALRPGSIVSVKLLADIELITNEPGKTDLKPAIDKQPGLKEMSQGGLGEPEIALAVEKLLIALQKAQYSTVFVEDYSKMSSKTALRPDYSNYFALLAKIASFLQEQSMALFSCPIAYAAEGIEQPATEIKTIFTTEQALSYTFGGLTKEAVVNDVLERLNTLGIKATFFVSEAEMEKYPQIVRKIIADKHEVGIAIRPKAGASLEETRKSIMSSSRLLKEQFGVSANLVKQISGIVADTTKEAVGSLDYKLIGQSINIVQLKHKDYTSVDAIMAELFRSSIVSLSRGEILYFKMDFYTDNQIVGGLLESIKQNKIDNIAYAAFYDNSTNNRANNSQYRIKPVGEILNNTKYTYQYPVDLQKVPPHLRHDGPEIAIDSHNFLATASQHYIGQNDVSFEDRMIGFSKMDERRLDKTGFVHTQDNVIFLTFDDWGSDAAINKLLYVLRKHNVPGTFFIITNNVLYNPNLLRAIAVEGHEIGSHSDKHKPMAVMDPKTHKYVKTQEKEEYLKDLATSYQKLREVTGDVTVNGKPALTRFFRPPTLAISKMGLEALLDTGYDYIISGSTSTNDYKAKDITQLVDTIKEGVYTQYGEVKKGAILVMHMGDSVIYTPAALDILLTANEAKADSDPSKFKVGRLSDYLFAGYSQINPKRTLRLVHSADNVRK
;
A
#
# COMPACT_ATOMS: atom_id res chain seq x y z
N MET A 1 78.63 3.22 29.84
CA MET A 1 77.78 3.24 28.62
C MET A 1 76.27 3.09 28.87
N LYS A 2 75.77 2.32 29.88
CA LYS A 2 74.33 2.02 30.00
C LYS A 2 73.37 3.22 30.15
N GLY A 3 73.74 4.27 30.90
CA GLY A 3 72.83 5.41 31.18
C GLY A 3 72.43 6.26 29.97
N ARG A 4 73.38 6.58 29.07
CA ARG A 4 73.11 7.43 27.89
C ARG A 4 72.09 6.79 26.94
N THR A 5 72.15 5.48 26.73
CA THR A 5 71.20 4.76 25.87
C THR A 5 69.79 4.77 26.46
N LEU A 6 69.65 4.60 27.79
CA LEU A 6 68.34 4.62 28.45
C LEU A 6 67.69 6.01 28.34
N VAL A 7 68.47 7.09 28.54
CA VAL A 7 67.98 8.48 28.38
C VAL A 7 67.58 8.76 26.93
N LEU A 8 68.35 8.30 25.94
CA LEU A 8 67.99 8.42 24.52
C LEU A 8 66.69 7.67 24.19
N VAL A 9 66.48 6.46 24.73
CA VAL A 9 65.23 5.71 24.55
C VAL A 9 64.05 6.41 25.23
N LEU A 10 64.23 6.98 26.42
CA LEU A 10 63.17 7.76 27.09
C LEU A 10 62.80 9.04 26.34
N ILE A 11 63.79 9.73 25.76
CA ILE A 11 63.58 10.91 24.90
C ILE A 11 62.87 10.49 23.61
N LEU A 12 63.25 9.35 23.01
CA LEU A 12 62.59 8.83 21.81
C LEU A 12 61.12 8.45 22.09
N ILE A 13 60.84 7.74 23.19
CA ILE A 13 59.47 7.36 23.57
C ILE A 13 58.63 8.60 23.89
N THR A 14 59.14 9.51 24.75
CA THR A 14 58.43 10.77 25.06
C THR A 14 58.24 11.63 23.81
N GLY A 15 59.21 11.65 22.90
CA GLY A 15 59.13 12.31 21.60
C GLY A 15 58.08 11.70 20.68
N VAL A 16 57.98 10.38 20.61
CA VAL A 16 56.94 9.66 19.85
C VAL A 16 55.56 9.86 20.47
N SER A 17 55.43 9.87 21.81
CA SER A 17 54.17 10.17 22.50
C SER A 17 53.73 11.63 22.33
N LEU A 18 54.66 12.59 22.41
CA LEU A 18 54.35 13.99 22.11
C LEU A 18 54.06 14.20 20.64
N ALA A 19 54.74 13.49 19.73
CA ALA A 19 54.44 13.51 18.31
C ALA A 19 53.05 12.90 18.02
N THR A 20 52.66 11.77 18.62
CA THR A 20 51.31 11.23 18.42
C THR A 20 50.23 12.09 19.07
N VAL A 21 50.46 12.71 20.22
CA VAL A 21 49.52 13.70 20.78
C VAL A 21 49.45 14.98 19.92
N PHE A 22 50.57 15.42 19.34
CA PHE A 22 50.60 16.58 18.44
C PHE A 22 49.91 16.25 17.11
N PHE A 23 50.23 15.14 16.45
CA PHE A 23 49.55 14.66 15.25
C PHE A 23 48.06 14.36 15.51
N TYR A 24 47.67 13.88 16.69
CA TYR A 24 46.26 13.70 17.04
C TYR A 24 45.54 15.05 17.18
N LYS A 25 46.17 16.05 17.81
CA LYS A 25 45.64 17.42 17.88
C LYS A 25 45.66 18.16 16.54
N ASP A 26 46.64 17.89 15.69
CA ASP A 26 46.78 18.51 14.36
C ASP A 26 45.82 17.86 13.36
N PHE A 27 45.63 16.54 13.42
CA PHE A 27 44.55 15.83 12.73
C PHE A 27 43.17 16.33 13.17
N GLN A 28 42.96 16.63 14.47
CA GLN A 28 41.73 17.30 14.93
C GLN A 28 41.63 18.79 14.53
N LYS A 29 42.73 19.47 14.20
CA LYS A 29 42.73 20.89 13.79
C LYS A 29 42.64 21.13 12.29
N ASN A 30 43.17 20.21 11.48
CA ASN A 30 43.29 20.35 10.03
C ASN A 30 42.28 19.47 9.26
N GLN A 31 41.40 18.75 9.96
CA GLN A 31 40.11 18.33 9.43
C GLN A 31 39.18 19.55 9.33
N PRO A 32 38.58 19.87 8.17
CA PRO A 32 37.60 20.94 8.06
C PRO A 32 36.30 20.55 8.76
N VAL A 33 36.14 20.96 10.01
CA VAL A 33 34.93 20.71 10.81
C VAL A 33 33.75 21.45 10.18
N ARG A 34 32.89 20.71 9.46
CA ARG A 34 31.48 21.10 9.33
C ARG A 34 30.81 20.83 10.68
N GLU A 35 30.38 21.88 11.36
CA GLU A 35 29.56 21.77 12.56
C GLU A 35 28.21 21.15 12.18
N TYR A 36 28.00 19.88 12.50
CA TYR A 36 26.67 19.27 12.45
C TYR A 36 25.88 19.70 13.69
N SER A 37 25.09 20.75 13.52
CA SER A 37 24.16 21.26 14.53
C SER A 37 23.06 20.23 14.83
N SER A 38 23.11 19.66 16.03
CA SER A 38 22.10 18.74 16.54
C SER A 38 20.80 19.47 16.90
N ASN A 39 20.01 19.86 15.89
CA ASN A 39 18.55 20.09 15.90
C ASN A 39 18.12 20.79 14.60
N ILE A 40 18.27 20.12 13.45
CA ILE A 40 17.66 20.56 12.18
C ILE A 40 17.04 19.30 11.54
N THR A 41 15.72 19.30 11.30
CA THR A 41 15.09 18.19 10.55
C THR A 41 15.33 18.35 9.04
N ILE A 42 15.02 17.32 8.26
CA ILE A 42 15.12 17.38 6.78
C ILE A 42 14.21 18.49 6.20
N ASP A 43 13.08 18.81 6.84
CA ASP A 43 12.23 19.95 6.47
C ASP A 43 12.88 21.30 6.83
N ASP A 44 13.55 21.39 7.99
CA ASP A 44 14.19 22.63 8.47
C ASP A 44 15.50 22.94 7.70
N LEU A 45 16.26 21.92 7.29
CA LEU A 45 17.51 22.05 6.53
C LEU A 45 17.27 22.74 5.18
N TYR A 46 16.16 22.40 4.52
CA TYR A 46 15.95 22.70 3.11
C TYR A 46 14.65 23.45 2.80
N ASN A 47 14.09 24.16 3.78
CA ASN A 47 12.92 25.01 3.52
C ASN A 47 13.29 26.15 2.55
N ALA A 48 12.62 26.17 1.39
CA ALA A 48 12.79 27.18 0.34
C ALA A 48 11.58 28.14 0.19
N ASP A 49 10.71 28.24 1.20
CA ASP A 49 9.46 29.01 1.08
C ASP A 49 9.69 30.53 0.91
N ALA A 50 10.85 31.07 1.30
CA ALA A 50 11.22 32.47 1.04
C ALA A 50 11.62 32.69 -0.43
N GLU A 51 12.38 31.75 -0.98
CA GLU A 51 12.78 31.68 -2.38
C GLU A 51 11.55 31.51 -3.29
N VAL A 52 10.57 30.68 -2.88
CA VAL A 52 9.27 30.56 -3.56
C VAL A 52 8.48 31.87 -3.53
N ALA A 53 8.43 32.58 -2.40
CA ALA A 53 7.76 33.87 -2.31
C ALA A 53 8.42 34.92 -3.22
N GLN A 54 9.76 34.93 -3.30
CA GLN A 54 10.50 35.77 -4.25
C GLN A 54 10.18 35.41 -5.71
N VAL A 55 10.14 34.12 -6.06
CA VAL A 55 9.80 33.63 -7.40
C VAL A 55 8.41 34.05 -7.82
N LEU A 56 7.40 33.89 -6.95
CA LEU A 56 6.02 34.30 -7.25
C LEU A 56 5.93 35.83 -7.46
N ALA A 57 6.54 36.62 -6.57
CA ALA A 57 6.60 38.07 -6.70
C ALA A 57 7.45 38.56 -7.90
N GLN A 58 8.29 37.72 -8.49
CA GLN A 58 9.02 37.98 -9.73
C GLN A 58 8.20 37.63 -10.97
N LEU A 59 7.40 36.56 -10.93
CA LEU A 59 6.51 36.13 -12.02
C LEU A 59 5.37 37.12 -12.30
N GLU A 60 4.93 37.87 -11.29
CA GLU A 60 4.02 39.02 -11.45
C GLU A 60 4.63 40.17 -12.29
N LYS A 61 5.97 40.25 -12.36
CA LYS A 61 6.73 41.42 -12.84
C LYS A 61 7.59 41.15 -14.06
N SER A 62 7.92 39.89 -14.34
CA SER A 62 8.73 39.47 -15.48
C SER A 62 8.14 38.26 -16.17
N GLN A 63 8.07 38.33 -17.51
CA GLN A 63 7.66 37.23 -18.38
C GLN A 63 8.83 36.54 -19.08
N GLU A 64 10.07 36.79 -18.64
CA GLU A 64 11.26 36.10 -19.14
C GLU A 64 11.14 34.58 -19.02
N LYS A 65 11.71 33.86 -19.99
CA LYS A 65 11.63 32.40 -20.11
C LYS A 65 13.03 31.80 -20.09
N ALA A 66 13.14 30.59 -19.56
CA ALA A 66 14.34 29.78 -19.70
C ALA A 66 14.47 29.33 -21.16
N ILE A 67 15.69 29.20 -21.65
CA ILE A 67 15.95 28.74 -23.03
C ILE A 67 15.87 27.21 -23.05
N ILE A 68 15.11 26.62 -23.98
CA ILE A 68 15.14 25.17 -24.21
C ILE A 68 16.43 24.83 -24.95
N VAL A 69 17.26 24.00 -24.35
CA VAL A 69 18.46 23.41 -24.95
C VAL A 69 18.09 22.03 -25.49
N THR A 70 18.06 21.92 -26.81
CA THR A 70 17.95 20.68 -27.60
C THR A 70 19.31 20.29 -28.18
N GLY A 71 19.39 19.16 -28.87
CA GLY A 71 20.53 18.86 -29.73
C GLY A 71 20.80 19.93 -30.79
N VAL A 72 22.06 20.06 -31.18
CA VAL A 72 22.56 21.05 -32.15
C VAL A 72 23.04 20.30 -33.40
N PRO A 73 22.30 20.30 -34.53
CA PRO A 73 22.69 19.57 -35.73
C PRO A 73 24.06 20.02 -36.26
N GLY A 74 25.02 19.10 -36.30
CA GLY A 74 26.41 19.38 -36.65
C GLY A 74 27.11 18.21 -37.34
N SER A 75 28.22 18.49 -38.03
CA SER A 75 28.94 17.51 -38.85
C SER A 75 29.92 16.61 -38.07
N SER A 76 30.11 16.83 -36.77
CA SER A 76 30.90 15.98 -35.89
C SER A 76 30.03 14.91 -35.23
N ARG A 77 30.51 13.64 -35.17
CA ARG A 77 29.82 12.55 -34.46
C ARG A 77 29.94 12.71 -32.94
N GLN A 78 29.19 13.67 -32.39
CA GLN A 78 29.10 13.91 -30.96
C GLN A 78 27.65 13.83 -30.50
N ILE A 79 27.45 13.48 -29.23
CA ILE A 79 26.15 13.55 -28.54
C ILE A 79 26.38 14.08 -27.12
N ALA A 80 25.38 14.71 -26.51
CA ALA A 80 25.39 14.96 -25.07
C ALA A 80 24.68 13.79 -24.37
N LEU A 81 25.40 13.03 -23.55
CA LEU A 81 24.84 11.90 -22.80
C LEU A 81 24.32 12.39 -21.44
N THR A 82 23.09 12.02 -21.08
CA THR A 82 22.49 12.34 -19.79
C THR A 82 21.97 11.10 -19.08
N PHE A 83 21.93 11.18 -17.76
CA PHE A 83 21.21 10.23 -16.91
C PHE A 83 20.12 11.02 -16.18
N ASP A 84 18.92 10.46 -16.13
CA ASP A 84 17.71 11.14 -15.68
C ASP A 84 17.21 10.46 -14.40
N GLY A 85 17.46 11.09 -13.25
CA GLY A 85 17.29 10.53 -11.90
C GLY A 85 18.50 9.74 -11.38
N LEU A 86 18.34 9.17 -10.19
CA LEU A 86 19.32 8.29 -9.55
C LEU A 86 18.79 6.85 -9.43
N THR A 87 19.68 5.96 -8.99
CA THR A 87 19.46 4.51 -8.79
C THR A 87 20.33 4.07 -7.61
N ASP A 88 20.35 2.78 -7.21
CA ASP A 88 21.14 2.36 -6.03
C ASP A 88 22.64 2.69 -6.16
N ARG A 89 23.28 2.94 -5.02
CA ARG A 89 24.69 3.32 -4.95
C ARG A 89 25.63 2.33 -5.62
N ASN A 90 25.39 1.03 -5.51
CA ASN A 90 26.27 0.01 -6.12
C ASN A 90 26.20 0.07 -7.65
N THR A 91 25.01 0.29 -8.19
CA THR A 91 24.75 0.43 -9.63
C THR A 91 25.23 1.78 -10.16
N MET A 92 25.05 2.86 -9.40
CA MET A 92 25.65 4.16 -9.68
C MET A 92 27.18 4.07 -9.76
N GLN A 93 27.83 3.42 -8.79
CA GLN A 93 29.28 3.18 -8.84
C GLN A 93 29.71 2.35 -10.06
N GLN A 94 28.94 1.33 -10.44
CA GLN A 94 29.18 0.57 -11.68
C GLN A 94 29.04 1.45 -12.94
N ILE A 95 27.99 2.26 -13.05
CA ILE A 95 27.81 3.22 -14.15
C ILE A 95 29.01 4.17 -14.26
N LEU A 96 29.52 4.69 -13.15
CA LEU A 96 30.67 5.59 -13.13
C LEU A 96 31.98 4.90 -13.52
N VAL A 97 32.18 3.64 -13.11
CA VAL A 97 33.29 2.80 -13.58
C VAL A 97 33.20 2.55 -15.09
N LEU A 98 32.00 2.31 -15.61
CA LEU A 98 31.75 2.11 -17.04
C LEU A 98 32.00 3.39 -17.85
N LEU A 99 31.47 4.55 -17.41
CA LEU A 99 31.74 5.83 -18.06
C LEU A 99 33.25 6.12 -18.11
N LYS A 100 33.99 5.83 -17.03
CA LYS A 100 35.45 5.94 -17.01
C LYS A 100 36.15 4.96 -17.96
N LYS A 101 35.71 3.68 -17.99
CA LYS A 101 36.22 2.63 -18.88
C LYS A 101 36.08 2.99 -20.37
N TYR A 102 34.96 3.60 -20.74
CA TYR A 102 34.66 4.04 -22.11
C TYR A 102 35.00 5.52 -22.37
N ASN A 103 35.81 6.16 -21.52
CA ASN A 103 36.24 7.57 -21.62
C ASN A 103 35.09 8.55 -21.94
N SER A 104 33.94 8.30 -21.33
CA SER A 104 32.67 8.95 -21.64
C SER A 104 32.32 10.03 -20.61
N LYS A 105 31.75 11.12 -21.12
CA LYS A 105 31.25 12.28 -20.38
C LYS A 105 29.73 12.21 -20.32
N ALA A 106 29.16 12.45 -19.15
CA ALA A 106 27.73 12.49 -18.95
C ALA A 106 27.30 13.58 -17.96
N THR A 107 26.06 14.05 -18.14
CA THR A 107 25.37 14.96 -17.23
C THR A 107 24.25 14.21 -16.50
N PHE A 108 24.43 13.98 -15.21
CA PHE A 108 23.42 13.39 -14.34
C PHE A 108 22.47 14.50 -13.89
N PHE A 109 21.21 14.42 -14.30
CA PHE A 109 20.13 15.20 -13.72
C PHE A 109 19.65 14.42 -12.49
N VAL A 110 19.90 14.96 -11.30
CA VAL A 110 19.54 14.32 -10.02
C VAL A 110 18.34 15.01 -9.40
N ASP A 111 17.41 14.23 -8.86
CA ASP A 111 16.25 14.76 -8.16
C ASP A 111 16.59 15.07 -6.69
N GLY A 112 16.00 16.14 -6.15
CA GLY A 112 16.39 16.70 -4.85
C GLY A 112 16.40 15.66 -3.72
N LEU A 113 15.32 14.87 -3.58
CA LEU A 113 15.15 13.97 -2.45
C LEU A 113 16.26 12.90 -2.35
N HIS A 114 16.57 12.19 -3.44
CA HIS A 114 17.64 11.19 -3.43
C HIS A 114 19.04 11.80 -3.14
N THR A 115 19.27 13.09 -3.39
CA THR A 115 20.54 13.74 -3.02
C THR A 115 20.74 13.92 -1.52
N VAL A 116 19.65 13.91 -0.73
CA VAL A 116 19.67 13.94 0.74
C VAL A 116 19.83 12.53 1.31
N GLU A 117 19.25 11.53 0.63
CA GLU A 117 19.31 10.13 1.03
C GLU A 117 20.68 9.49 0.76
N ASP A 118 21.33 9.84 -0.36
CA ASP A 118 22.71 9.43 -0.68
C ASP A 118 23.57 10.57 -1.27
N PRO A 119 24.02 11.52 -0.43
CA PRO A 119 24.98 12.55 -0.85
C PRO A 119 26.36 11.98 -1.22
N GLN A 120 26.68 10.73 -0.87
CA GLN A 120 27.94 10.10 -1.23
C GLN A 120 27.94 9.64 -2.69
N THR A 121 26.80 9.22 -3.25
CA THR A 121 26.67 9.02 -4.71
C THR A 121 26.97 10.31 -5.48
N LEU A 122 26.55 11.50 -5.01
CA LEU A 122 26.90 12.78 -5.65
C LEU A 122 28.42 13.05 -5.62
N ALA A 123 29.07 12.77 -4.48
CA ALA A 123 30.52 12.84 -4.38
C ALA A 123 31.21 11.86 -5.35
N ASP A 124 30.70 10.63 -5.46
CA ASP A 124 31.23 9.60 -6.36
C ASP A 124 31.07 10.02 -7.86
N ILE A 125 29.91 10.58 -8.26
CA ILE A 125 29.67 11.14 -9.61
C ILE A 125 30.69 12.23 -9.94
N LYS A 126 30.88 13.19 -9.02
CA LYS A 126 31.85 14.29 -9.22
C LYS A 126 33.30 13.79 -9.26
N ASN A 127 33.66 12.84 -8.39
CA ASN A 127 35.01 12.24 -8.36
C ASN A 127 35.32 11.43 -9.63
N ALA A 128 34.30 10.90 -10.31
CA ALA A 128 34.42 10.29 -11.64
C ALA A 128 34.54 11.33 -12.79
N GLY A 129 34.55 12.63 -12.49
CA GLY A 129 34.68 13.72 -13.46
C GLY A 129 33.41 14.05 -14.23
N GLN A 130 32.25 13.58 -13.76
CA GLN A 130 30.95 13.76 -14.43
C GLN A 130 30.21 15.00 -13.88
N LYS A 131 29.17 15.44 -14.59
CA LYS A 131 28.39 16.65 -14.23
C LYS A 131 27.09 16.30 -13.51
N ILE A 132 26.66 17.17 -12.59
CA ILE A 132 25.44 17.08 -11.80
C ILE A 132 24.58 18.32 -12.06
N GLU A 133 23.32 18.13 -12.43
CA GLU A 133 22.32 19.17 -12.75
C GLU A 133 20.95 18.77 -12.16
N ASN A 134 19.92 19.63 -12.28
CA ASN A 134 18.67 19.50 -11.50
C ASN A 134 17.55 18.70 -12.21
N PHE A 135 16.97 17.69 -11.55
CA PHE A 135 15.86 16.87 -12.05
C PHE A 135 14.54 17.02 -11.27
N THR A 136 14.20 18.24 -10.82
CA THR A 136 13.02 18.52 -9.97
C THR A 136 13.15 17.85 -8.58
N LEU A 137 12.14 17.96 -7.71
CA LEU A 137 12.26 17.48 -6.33
C LEU A 137 12.27 15.94 -6.22
N VAL A 138 11.54 15.27 -7.12
CA VAL A 138 11.39 13.80 -7.17
C VAL A 138 11.28 13.26 -8.62
N GLY A 139 11.79 13.97 -9.63
CA GLY A 139 11.71 13.56 -11.04
C GLY A 139 10.30 13.43 -11.61
N MET A 140 9.39 14.32 -11.19
CA MET A 140 7.96 14.23 -11.50
C MET A 140 7.68 14.53 -13.00
N PRO A 141 6.89 13.69 -13.69
CA PRO A 141 6.48 13.89 -15.09
C PRO A 141 5.33 14.88 -15.25
N LYS A 142 5.08 15.29 -16.49
CA LYS A 142 3.89 16.06 -16.94
C LYS A 142 3.68 17.36 -16.17
N MET A 143 4.78 18.04 -15.81
CA MET A 143 4.80 19.24 -14.98
C MET A 143 3.99 20.40 -15.58
N GLU A 144 3.70 20.40 -16.89
CA GLU A 144 2.83 21.41 -17.51
C GLU A 144 1.41 21.47 -16.93
N ASN A 145 0.95 20.42 -16.24
CA ASN A 145 -0.38 20.34 -15.65
C ASN A 145 -0.42 20.88 -14.20
N LEU A 146 0.71 21.32 -13.65
CA LEU A 146 0.80 21.82 -12.28
C LEU A 146 0.55 23.34 -12.18
N PRO A 147 -0.10 23.82 -11.10
CA PRO A 147 -0.19 25.25 -10.79
C PRO A 147 1.19 25.90 -10.64
N ILE A 148 1.28 27.18 -10.99
CA ILE A 148 2.50 28.01 -10.90
C ILE A 148 3.17 27.90 -9.53
N GLU A 149 2.40 27.97 -8.44
CA GLU A 149 2.89 27.84 -7.06
C GLU A 149 3.52 26.46 -6.80
N ARG A 150 2.92 25.38 -7.30
CA ARG A 150 3.47 24.04 -7.12
C ARG A 150 4.75 23.85 -7.92
N LEU A 151 4.82 24.39 -9.15
CA LEU A 151 6.05 24.42 -9.95
C LEU A 151 7.17 25.20 -9.24
N ALA A 152 6.87 26.39 -8.75
CA ALA A 152 7.84 27.24 -8.04
C ALA A 152 8.35 26.53 -6.78
N LYS A 153 7.45 25.91 -6.00
CA LYS A 153 7.80 25.17 -4.79
C LYS A 153 8.65 23.93 -5.05
N ASP A 154 8.37 23.20 -6.13
CA ASP A 154 9.14 22.03 -6.52
C ASP A 154 10.55 22.43 -6.99
N PHE A 155 10.63 23.38 -7.93
CA PHE A 155 11.89 23.85 -8.50
C PHE A 155 12.80 24.55 -7.48
N CYS A 156 12.27 25.43 -6.62
CA CYS A 156 13.08 26.11 -5.59
C CYS A 156 13.63 25.13 -4.54
N ARG A 157 12.82 24.16 -4.09
CA ARG A 157 13.26 23.17 -3.10
C ARG A 157 14.29 22.22 -3.69
N ALA A 158 14.04 21.70 -4.90
CA ALA A 158 15.01 20.89 -5.63
C ALA A 158 16.34 21.65 -5.80
N GLU A 159 16.29 22.92 -6.22
CA GLU A 159 17.49 23.71 -6.48
C GLU A 159 18.30 24.02 -5.22
N LYS A 160 17.63 24.32 -4.11
CA LYS A 160 18.28 24.50 -2.80
C LYS A 160 18.97 23.21 -2.34
N ILE A 161 18.24 22.11 -2.35
CA ILE A 161 18.72 20.79 -1.93
C ILE A 161 19.91 20.34 -2.78
N VAL A 162 19.82 20.44 -4.11
CA VAL A 162 20.90 20.04 -5.02
C VAL A 162 22.10 20.98 -4.89
N LYS A 163 21.92 22.29 -4.67
CA LYS A 163 23.05 23.23 -4.44
C LYS A 163 23.81 22.98 -3.15
N GLU A 164 23.14 22.60 -2.07
CA GLU A 164 23.79 22.39 -0.77
C GLU A 164 24.57 21.05 -0.73
N ASN A 165 24.17 20.06 -1.53
CA ASN A 165 24.78 18.74 -1.59
C ASN A 165 25.74 18.57 -2.79
N ALA A 166 25.44 19.13 -3.97
CA ALA A 166 26.37 19.16 -5.09
C ALA A 166 27.42 20.27 -4.89
N THR A 167 28.70 19.90 -4.86
CA THR A 167 29.81 20.89 -4.72
C THR A 167 30.14 21.59 -6.05
N GLN A 168 29.11 21.95 -6.81
CA GLN A 168 29.09 22.85 -7.97
C GLN A 168 27.67 23.43 -8.09
N ASP A 169 27.51 24.68 -8.56
CA ASP A 169 26.18 25.22 -8.83
C ASP A 169 25.54 24.54 -10.06
N PRO A 170 24.45 23.76 -9.92
CA PRO A 170 23.59 23.44 -11.07
C PRO A 170 23.11 24.74 -11.73
N ASN A 171 22.96 24.68 -13.06
CA ASN A 171 22.48 25.80 -13.89
C ASN A 171 21.47 25.34 -14.96
N LEU A 172 21.29 24.02 -15.13
CA LEU A 172 20.36 23.40 -16.06
C LEU A 172 19.27 22.66 -15.27
N LEU A 173 18.00 22.95 -15.59
CA LEU A 173 16.86 22.15 -15.13
C LEU A 173 16.45 21.14 -16.20
N LYS A 174 16.00 19.96 -15.77
CA LYS A 174 15.29 19.01 -16.62
C LYS A 174 14.07 18.47 -15.90
N CYS A 175 12.91 18.59 -16.53
CA CYS A 175 11.68 17.95 -16.06
C CYS A 175 11.53 16.59 -16.76
N ASN A 176 11.09 15.57 -16.02
CA ASN A 176 10.71 14.29 -16.60
C ASN A 176 9.43 14.44 -17.45
N ASP A 177 9.26 13.63 -18.50
CA ASP A 177 8.11 13.58 -19.45
C ASP A 177 7.19 14.83 -19.44
N THR A 178 7.75 16.00 -19.75
CA THR A 178 7.10 17.32 -19.56
C THR A 178 7.15 18.12 -20.85
N LYS A 179 6.03 18.78 -21.17
CA LYS A 179 6.00 19.78 -22.24
C LYS A 179 6.41 21.12 -21.66
N TYR A 180 7.50 21.69 -22.15
CA TYR A 180 7.99 23.01 -21.71
C TYR A 180 7.09 24.14 -22.25
N THR A 181 5.93 24.33 -21.60
CA THR A 181 4.99 25.43 -21.89
C THR A 181 5.57 26.78 -21.47
N GLU A 182 4.98 27.87 -21.95
CA GLU A 182 5.37 29.24 -21.56
C GLU A 182 5.42 29.41 -20.03
N GLN A 183 4.47 28.79 -19.31
CA GLN A 183 4.39 28.79 -17.84
C GLN A 183 5.59 28.06 -17.20
N VAL A 184 5.88 26.82 -17.60
CA VAL A 184 7.00 26.04 -17.04
C VAL A 184 8.33 26.76 -17.27
N LEU A 185 8.53 27.36 -18.45
CA LEU A 185 9.72 28.13 -18.79
C LEU A 185 9.87 29.43 -17.99
N GLN A 186 8.76 30.10 -17.66
CA GLN A 186 8.77 31.30 -16.81
C GLN A 186 9.11 30.94 -15.37
N VAL A 187 8.48 29.89 -14.81
CA VAL A 187 8.76 29.46 -13.44
C VAL A 187 10.21 28.98 -13.29
N ALA A 188 10.72 28.16 -14.23
CA ALA A 188 12.11 27.74 -14.24
C ALA A 188 13.08 28.95 -14.25
N LYS A 189 12.80 29.94 -15.09
CA LYS A 189 13.59 31.18 -15.19
C LYS A 189 13.58 31.99 -13.90
N ALA A 190 12.43 32.13 -13.26
CA ALA A 190 12.31 32.83 -11.99
C ALA A 190 13.05 32.10 -10.86
N CYS A 191 13.03 30.76 -10.85
CA CYS A 191 13.82 29.92 -9.93
C CYS A 191 15.34 29.97 -10.18
N GLY A 192 15.82 30.75 -11.17
CA GLY A 192 17.24 30.95 -11.46
C GLY A 192 17.79 30.12 -12.62
N PHE A 193 17.04 29.14 -13.13
CA PHE A 193 17.48 28.32 -14.27
C PHE A 193 17.50 29.13 -15.55
N LYS A 194 18.70 29.32 -16.12
CA LYS A 194 18.87 30.03 -17.40
C LYS A 194 18.33 29.20 -18.56
N ASN A 195 18.48 27.88 -18.45
CA ASN A 195 18.17 26.91 -19.49
C ASN A 195 17.37 25.73 -18.90
N VAL A 196 16.43 25.20 -19.69
CA VAL A 196 15.87 23.85 -19.47
C VAL A 196 16.37 22.91 -20.56
N VAL A 197 16.47 21.61 -20.27
CA VAL A 197 17.03 20.63 -21.21
C VAL A 197 15.94 19.72 -21.76
N GLN A 198 15.89 19.59 -23.09
CA GLN A 198 15.00 18.69 -23.80
C GLN A 198 15.80 17.69 -24.64
N SER A 199 15.57 16.40 -24.42
CA SER A 199 16.27 15.32 -25.12
C SER A 199 15.71 15.07 -26.51
N ASP A 200 16.57 14.64 -27.42
CA ASP A 200 16.20 14.16 -28.75
C ASP A 200 15.89 12.65 -28.77
N ALA A 201 16.49 11.90 -27.85
CA ALA A 201 16.33 10.44 -27.74
C ALA A 201 16.40 9.98 -26.27
N PHE A 202 15.60 8.96 -25.93
CA PHE A 202 15.57 8.35 -24.60
C PHE A 202 15.95 6.87 -24.67
N PHE A 203 16.92 6.47 -23.87
CA PHE A 203 17.38 5.09 -23.69
C PHE A 203 16.81 4.57 -22.37
N ASN A 204 15.60 4.01 -22.42
CA ASN A 204 14.88 3.66 -21.19
C ASN A 204 15.30 2.30 -20.63
N VAL A 205 16.33 2.31 -19.78
CA VAL A 205 16.80 1.11 -19.07
C VAL A 205 15.74 0.58 -18.10
N ARG A 206 15.05 1.45 -17.35
CA ARG A 206 14.05 1.01 -16.35
C ARG A 206 12.84 0.25 -16.94
N GLN A 207 12.55 0.40 -18.23
CA GLN A 207 11.41 -0.24 -18.92
C GLN A 207 11.76 -1.50 -19.74
N SER A 208 13.00 -2.02 -19.68
CA SER A 208 13.35 -3.23 -20.46
C SER A 208 14.49 -4.04 -19.84
N ASN A 209 14.41 -5.38 -19.98
CA ASN A 209 15.45 -6.30 -19.54
C ASN A 209 16.77 -6.01 -20.27
N ALA A 210 17.87 -5.90 -19.52
CA ALA A 210 19.17 -5.52 -20.08
C ALA A 210 19.69 -6.46 -21.20
N ALA A 211 19.27 -7.73 -21.22
CA ALA A 211 19.56 -8.66 -22.31
C ALA A 211 18.84 -8.28 -23.62
N ALA A 212 17.60 -7.81 -23.53
CA ALA A 212 16.74 -7.47 -24.67
C ALA A 212 16.97 -6.07 -25.27
N ILE A 213 17.67 -5.18 -24.55
CA ILE A 213 18.01 -3.85 -25.05
C ILE A 213 19.01 -3.94 -26.21
N ASP A 214 18.55 -3.59 -27.41
CA ASP A 214 19.36 -3.43 -28.62
C ASP A 214 19.95 -2.01 -28.68
N ALA A 215 21.10 -1.86 -28.03
CA ALA A 215 21.86 -0.62 -28.05
C ALA A 215 22.46 -0.29 -29.42
N ASP A 216 22.73 -1.29 -30.27
CA ASP A 216 23.27 -1.07 -31.62
C ASP A 216 22.20 -0.42 -32.52
N ALA A 217 20.97 -0.94 -32.52
CA ALA A 217 19.85 -0.36 -33.25
C ALA A 217 19.48 1.03 -32.73
N PHE A 218 19.48 1.24 -31.40
CA PHE A 218 19.25 2.56 -30.81
C PHE A 218 20.31 3.57 -31.28
N VAL A 219 21.60 3.21 -31.21
CA VAL A 219 22.70 4.09 -31.62
C VAL A 219 22.73 4.32 -33.13
N ALA A 220 22.33 3.34 -33.95
CA ALA A 220 22.18 3.50 -35.39
C ALA A 220 21.08 4.52 -35.77
N ALA A 221 20.07 4.72 -34.92
CA ALA A 221 19.02 5.73 -35.09
C ALA A 221 19.41 7.13 -34.55
N LEU A 222 20.51 7.27 -33.79
CA LEU A 222 20.95 8.56 -33.26
C LEU A 222 21.45 9.49 -34.35
N ARG A 223 21.15 10.78 -34.19
CA ARG A 223 21.63 11.87 -35.06
C ARG A 223 22.85 12.54 -34.41
N PRO A 224 23.90 12.89 -35.19
CA PRO A 224 24.98 13.74 -34.71
C PRO A 224 24.45 15.07 -34.15
N GLY A 225 24.90 15.41 -32.95
CA GLY A 225 24.45 16.59 -32.20
C GLY A 225 23.28 16.36 -31.23
N SER A 226 22.71 15.14 -31.15
CA SER A 226 21.57 14.87 -30.25
C SER A 226 21.92 14.84 -28.76
N ILE A 227 20.95 15.24 -27.93
CA ILE A 227 20.92 14.99 -26.48
C ILE A 227 20.23 13.64 -26.24
N VAL A 228 20.95 12.72 -25.60
CA VAL A 228 20.57 11.31 -25.43
C VAL A 228 20.49 10.98 -23.94
N SER A 229 19.36 10.42 -23.49
CA SER A 229 19.05 10.37 -22.06
C SER A 229 18.67 9.00 -21.55
N VAL A 230 19.43 8.51 -20.58
CA VAL A 230 19.20 7.24 -19.89
C VAL A 230 18.23 7.47 -18.72
N LYS A 231 17.01 6.92 -18.78
CA LYS A 231 16.05 7.03 -17.67
C LYS A 231 16.44 6.09 -16.53
N LEU A 232 16.97 6.65 -15.44
CA LEU A 232 17.28 5.94 -14.20
C LEU A 232 16.12 6.00 -13.19
N LEU A 233 15.30 7.06 -13.21
CA LEU A 233 14.07 7.11 -12.42
C LEU A 233 12.90 6.34 -13.06
N ALA A 234 11.93 5.94 -12.25
CA ALA A 234 10.60 5.57 -12.69
C ALA A 234 9.71 6.82 -12.85
N ASP A 235 8.71 6.76 -13.75
CA ASP A 235 7.84 7.89 -14.06
C ASP A 235 6.66 7.99 -13.07
N ILE A 236 6.73 8.92 -12.11
CA ILE A 236 5.76 9.05 -11.00
C ILE A 236 4.43 9.66 -11.47
N GLU A 237 3.34 8.90 -11.52
CA GLU A 237 2.04 9.45 -11.98
C GLU A 237 1.50 10.64 -11.15
N LEU A 238 1.13 11.72 -11.85
CA LEU A 238 0.53 12.92 -11.26
C LEU A 238 -0.95 12.72 -10.93
N ILE A 239 -1.30 12.77 -9.64
CA ILE A 239 -2.69 12.69 -9.17
C ILE A 239 -3.39 14.06 -9.31
N THR A 240 -4.15 14.24 -10.40
CA THR A 240 -5.10 15.35 -10.54
C THR A 240 -6.40 15.02 -9.79
N ASN A 241 -6.69 15.76 -8.73
CA ASN A 241 -7.87 15.53 -7.89
C ASN A 241 -9.16 16.12 -8.51
N GLU A 242 -10.12 15.28 -8.87
CA GLU A 242 -11.54 15.68 -8.95
C GLU A 242 -12.30 15.31 -7.65
N PRO A 243 -13.34 16.07 -7.25
CA PRO A 243 -13.95 15.94 -5.93
C PRO A 243 -14.95 14.77 -5.83
N GLY A 244 -14.44 13.56 -5.54
CA GLY A 244 -15.25 12.38 -5.23
C GLY A 244 -14.55 11.39 -4.29
N LYS A 245 -14.82 11.48 -2.97
CA LYS A 245 -14.27 10.59 -1.92
C LYS A 245 -14.62 9.12 -2.24
N THR A 246 -13.78 8.12 -1.95
CA THR A 246 -12.92 7.95 -0.76
C THR A 246 -11.47 7.52 -1.07
N ASP A 247 -10.51 8.09 -0.33
CA ASP A 247 -9.06 7.85 -0.43
C ASP A 247 -8.66 6.75 0.58
N LEU A 248 -8.04 5.64 0.12
CA LEU A 248 -7.62 4.53 0.99
C LEU A 248 -6.23 4.81 1.57
N LYS A 249 -6.21 5.52 2.69
CA LYS A 249 -5.03 5.73 3.55
C LYS A 249 -5.46 5.47 4.99
N PRO A 250 -4.59 4.90 5.85
CA PRO A 250 -4.86 4.85 7.29
C PRO A 250 -5.21 6.25 7.81
N ALA A 251 -6.02 6.29 8.86
CA ALA A 251 -6.55 7.52 9.43
C ALA A 251 -5.50 8.17 10.33
N ILE A 252 -4.40 8.64 9.71
CA ILE A 252 -3.25 9.31 10.34
C ILE A 252 -3.74 10.14 11.52
N ASP A 253 -3.29 9.78 12.73
CA ASP A 253 -3.80 10.39 13.96
C ASP A 253 -3.23 11.81 14.14
N LYS A 254 -3.89 12.75 13.47
CA LYS A 254 -3.39 14.09 13.19
C LYS A 254 -3.70 15.07 14.33
N GLN A 255 -2.73 15.19 15.23
CA GLN A 255 -2.10 16.50 15.40
C GLN A 255 -1.70 17.02 13.98
N PRO A 256 -2.07 18.25 13.58
CA PRO A 256 -2.13 18.65 12.17
C PRO A 256 -0.78 18.58 11.43
N GLY A 257 -0.75 17.89 10.29
CA GLY A 257 0.41 17.66 9.40
C GLY A 257 0.01 17.02 8.04
N LEU A 258 0.94 16.82 7.08
CA LEU A 258 0.62 16.60 5.64
C LEU A 258 0.81 15.14 5.09
N LYS A 259 1.22 14.93 3.82
CA LYS A 259 1.18 13.70 2.95
C LYS A 259 2.51 13.58 2.13
N GLU A 260 2.87 12.58 1.29
CA GLU A 260 2.10 11.58 0.51
C GLU A 260 2.87 10.22 0.26
N MET A 261 3.21 9.82 -0.98
CA MET A 261 3.56 8.43 -1.45
C MET A 261 4.25 8.47 -2.85
N SER A 262 4.83 7.42 -3.50
CA SER A 262 5.60 6.18 -3.14
C SER A 262 5.70 5.23 -4.38
N GLN A 263 6.87 4.68 -4.82
CA GLN A 263 6.96 3.78 -6.02
C GLN A 263 8.26 2.93 -6.15
N GLY A 264 8.47 2.20 -7.28
CA GLY A 264 9.65 1.33 -7.55
C GLY A 264 9.90 1.02 -9.05
N GLY A 265 10.96 0.26 -9.39
CA GLY A 265 11.41 0.00 -10.78
C GLY A 265 12.37 -1.19 -10.97
N LEU A 266 13.11 -1.22 -12.09
CA LEU A 266 14.01 -2.32 -12.55
C LEU A 266 15.00 -2.79 -11.47
N GLY A 267 15.37 -4.08 -11.49
CA GLY A 267 16.43 -4.65 -10.66
C GLY A 267 17.80 -4.03 -10.95
N GLU A 268 18.42 -3.49 -9.90
CA GLU A 268 19.56 -2.57 -9.98
C GLU A 268 20.77 -3.09 -10.81
N PRO A 269 21.27 -4.34 -10.63
CA PRO A 269 22.41 -4.84 -11.42
C PRO A 269 22.20 -4.90 -12.94
N GLU A 270 20.96 -4.96 -13.42
CA GLU A 270 20.68 -4.97 -14.86
C GLU A 270 20.88 -3.59 -15.51
N ILE A 271 20.65 -2.51 -14.76
CA ILE A 271 20.79 -1.13 -15.23
C ILE A 271 22.24 -0.87 -15.67
N ALA A 272 23.23 -1.31 -14.89
CA ALA A 272 24.64 -1.18 -15.23
C ALA A 272 25.00 -1.91 -16.54
N LEU A 273 24.47 -3.13 -16.74
CA LEU A 273 24.69 -3.91 -17.97
C LEU A 273 24.08 -3.24 -19.21
N ALA A 274 22.89 -2.65 -19.07
CA ALA A 274 22.25 -1.89 -20.14
C ALA A 274 23.05 -0.64 -20.53
N VAL A 275 23.64 0.05 -19.54
CA VAL A 275 24.52 1.21 -19.76
C VAL A 275 25.83 0.78 -20.41
N GLU A 276 26.44 -0.34 -20.03
CA GLU A 276 27.63 -0.88 -20.72
C GLU A 276 27.36 -1.13 -22.21
N LYS A 277 26.23 -1.77 -22.54
CA LYS A 277 25.81 -1.97 -23.93
C LYS A 277 25.70 -0.67 -24.72
N LEU A 278 25.12 0.39 -24.14
CA LEU A 278 25.02 1.71 -24.77
C LEU A 278 26.40 2.29 -25.09
N LEU A 279 27.33 2.24 -24.13
CA LEU A 279 28.67 2.80 -24.31
C LEU A 279 29.50 2.03 -25.35
N ILE A 280 29.35 0.70 -25.41
CA ILE A 280 29.95 -0.15 -26.46
C ILE A 280 29.39 0.23 -27.84
N ALA A 281 28.07 0.36 -27.98
CA ALA A 281 27.43 0.71 -29.24
C ALA A 281 27.83 2.13 -29.72
N LEU A 282 27.88 3.12 -28.81
CA LEU A 282 28.36 4.47 -29.10
C LEU A 282 29.82 4.48 -29.59
N GLN A 283 30.71 3.73 -28.91
CA GLN A 283 32.12 3.62 -29.31
C GLN A 283 32.25 2.97 -30.70
N LYS A 284 31.52 1.88 -30.95
CA LYS A 284 31.46 1.17 -32.24
C LYS A 284 30.94 2.06 -33.38
N ALA A 285 29.96 2.92 -33.09
CA ALA A 285 29.43 3.93 -34.02
C ALA A 285 30.29 5.21 -34.12
N GLN A 286 31.44 5.27 -33.44
CA GLN A 286 32.35 6.42 -33.40
C GLN A 286 31.71 7.72 -32.89
N TYR A 287 30.78 7.63 -31.94
CA TYR A 287 30.24 8.78 -31.22
C TYR A 287 31.12 9.16 -30.03
N SER A 288 31.49 10.44 -29.90
CA SER A 288 32.11 10.98 -28.69
C SER A 288 31.09 11.73 -27.83
N THR A 289 30.95 11.37 -26.56
CA THR A 289 30.05 12.03 -25.61
C THR A 289 30.60 13.37 -25.10
N VAL A 290 29.75 14.39 -24.95
CA VAL A 290 30.04 15.69 -24.32
C VAL A 290 29.04 16.01 -23.20
N PHE A 291 29.28 17.09 -22.44
CA PHE A 291 28.33 17.58 -21.42
C PHE A 291 27.27 18.47 -22.06
N VAL A 292 26.05 18.51 -21.49
CA VAL A 292 24.94 19.34 -22.03
C VAL A 292 25.25 20.84 -22.01
N GLU A 293 26.06 21.29 -21.05
CA GLU A 293 26.52 22.68 -20.96
C GLU A 293 27.36 23.14 -22.16
N ASP A 294 27.91 22.22 -22.96
CA ASP A 294 28.68 22.56 -24.17
C ASP A 294 27.77 22.85 -25.36
N TYR A 295 26.53 22.34 -25.37
CA TYR A 295 25.51 22.69 -26.36
C TYR A 295 24.73 23.97 -25.99
N SER A 296 24.53 24.23 -24.69
CA SER A 296 23.79 25.42 -24.23
C SER A 296 24.46 26.75 -24.62
N LYS A 297 25.75 26.73 -24.93
CA LYS A 297 26.55 27.89 -25.39
C LYS A 297 26.29 28.30 -26.85
N MET A 298 25.50 27.55 -27.62
CA MET A 298 25.28 27.80 -29.07
C MET A 298 23.85 28.24 -29.47
N SER A 299 22.86 28.19 -28.59
CA SER A 299 21.44 28.45 -28.97
C SER A 299 20.90 29.76 -28.40
N SER A 300 20.66 30.75 -29.27
CA SER A 300 19.82 31.92 -28.96
C SER A 300 19.28 32.63 -30.22
N LYS A 301 17.95 32.66 -30.38
CA LYS A 301 17.17 33.65 -31.17
C LYS A 301 15.66 33.46 -30.97
N THR A 302 14.87 34.45 -31.40
CA THR A 302 13.59 34.80 -30.72
C THR A 302 12.36 34.82 -31.66
N ALA A 303 11.21 34.53 -31.02
CA ALA A 303 9.80 34.43 -31.48
C ALA A 303 9.23 35.37 -32.57
N LEU A 304 8.04 35.00 -33.07
CA LEU A 304 6.89 35.89 -33.40
C LEU A 304 5.54 35.11 -33.48
N ARG A 305 4.40 35.83 -33.46
CA ARG A 305 2.96 35.38 -33.56
C ARG A 305 2.26 36.20 -34.71
N PRO A 306 0.91 36.26 -34.98
CA PRO A 306 -0.29 35.66 -34.34
C PRO A 306 -1.50 35.21 -35.25
N ASP A 307 -2.59 34.73 -34.60
CA ASP A 307 -4.06 34.75 -34.95
C ASP A 307 -4.58 33.97 -36.21
N TYR A 308 -5.89 33.62 -36.41
CA TYR A 308 -7.19 34.18 -35.93
C TYR A 308 -8.33 33.16 -35.58
N SER A 309 -9.08 33.47 -34.51
CA SER A 309 -10.53 33.32 -34.19
C SER A 309 -11.54 32.26 -34.80
N ASN A 310 -12.27 31.60 -33.87
CA ASN A 310 -13.75 31.35 -33.78
C ASN A 310 -14.65 30.79 -34.92
N TYR A 311 -15.53 29.82 -34.59
CA TYR A 311 -17.01 29.99 -34.50
C TYR A 311 -17.71 28.79 -33.78
N PHE A 312 -19.03 28.86 -33.50
CA PHE A 312 -19.78 27.92 -32.60
C PHE A 312 -21.21 27.57 -33.10
N ALA A 313 -21.84 26.55 -32.46
CA ALA A 313 -23.26 26.10 -32.53
C ALA A 313 -23.69 25.23 -33.75
N LEU A 314 -24.77 24.44 -33.75
CA LEU A 314 -25.89 24.20 -32.79
C LEU A 314 -26.41 22.72 -32.81
N LEU A 315 -27.42 22.37 -31.99
CA LEU A 315 -27.96 21.02 -31.71
C LEU A 315 -29.27 20.63 -32.47
N ALA A 316 -29.53 19.30 -32.55
CA ALA A 316 -30.79 18.57 -32.21
C ALA A 316 -31.60 17.77 -33.29
N LYS A 317 -31.87 16.47 -32.97
CA LYS A 317 -33.17 15.70 -32.98
C LYS A 317 -34.12 15.67 -34.23
N ILE A 318 -34.92 14.63 -34.57
CA ILE A 318 -35.11 13.21 -34.15
C ILE A 318 -35.96 12.38 -35.19
N ALA A 319 -35.75 11.05 -35.24
CA ALA A 319 -36.55 9.86 -35.70
C ALA A 319 -37.78 9.87 -36.68
N SER A 320 -37.92 8.74 -37.43
CA SER A 320 -39.16 7.93 -37.70
C SER A 320 -38.77 6.59 -38.42
N PHE A 321 -39.23 5.37 -38.03
CA PHE A 321 -40.54 4.67 -38.24
C PHE A 321 -40.72 4.15 -39.69
N LEU A 322 -41.14 2.92 -40.09
CA LEU A 322 -41.94 1.77 -39.55
C LEU A 322 -41.07 0.52 -39.15
N GLN A 323 -41.48 -0.74 -38.84
CA GLN A 323 -42.66 -1.65 -39.05
C GLN A 323 -42.69 -2.35 -40.46
N GLU A 324 -43.12 -3.60 -40.75
CA GLU A 324 -44.26 -4.49 -40.33
C GLU A 324 -43.95 -6.04 -40.46
N GLN A 325 -44.33 -6.94 -39.51
CA GLN A 325 -45.47 -7.91 -39.46
C GLN A 325 -45.34 -9.30 -40.16
N SER A 326 -46.05 -10.41 -39.79
CA SER A 326 -46.70 -10.86 -38.52
C SER A 326 -47.26 -12.33 -38.59
N MET A 327 -47.64 -12.93 -37.42
CA MET A 327 -48.73 -13.95 -37.20
C MET A 327 -48.64 -15.38 -37.81
N ALA A 328 -49.27 -16.47 -37.29
CA ALA A 328 -50.00 -16.76 -36.04
C ALA A 328 -50.17 -18.27 -35.70
N LEU A 329 -50.38 -18.57 -34.40
CA LEU A 329 -51.25 -19.59 -33.73
C LEU A 329 -51.54 -20.99 -34.33
N PHE A 330 -51.48 -22.05 -33.49
CA PHE A 330 -52.58 -23.04 -33.26
C PHE A 330 -52.40 -23.93 -32.01
N SER A 331 -53.44 -24.02 -31.17
CA SER A 331 -53.86 -25.10 -30.20
C SER A 331 -52.95 -25.73 -29.12
N CYS A 332 -53.55 -25.91 -27.92
CA CYS A 332 -53.14 -26.75 -26.75
C CYS A 332 -53.76 -28.20 -26.86
N PRO A 333 -53.74 -29.17 -25.89
CA PRO A 333 -53.62 -29.04 -24.41
C PRO A 333 -52.94 -30.17 -23.54
N ILE A 334 -52.74 -29.86 -22.24
CA ILE A 334 -52.72 -30.73 -21.01
C ILE A 334 -51.61 -31.80 -20.78
N ALA A 335 -50.85 -31.63 -19.68
CA ALA A 335 -50.59 -32.60 -18.58
C ALA A 335 -49.98 -31.85 -17.35
N TYR A 336 -50.04 -32.39 -16.12
CA TYR A 336 -49.78 -31.64 -14.87
C TYR A 336 -48.62 -32.13 -13.99
N ALA A 337 -47.97 -31.16 -13.33
CA ALA A 337 -47.36 -31.15 -11.99
C ALA A 337 -46.30 -32.19 -11.56
N ALA A 338 -45.15 -31.65 -11.11
CA ALA A 338 -44.67 -31.84 -9.74
C ALA A 338 -43.93 -30.56 -9.28
N GLU A 339 -44.29 -29.99 -8.13
CA GLU A 339 -43.60 -28.82 -7.57
C GLU A 339 -42.41 -29.25 -6.72
N GLY A 340 -41.21 -28.78 -7.07
CA GLY A 340 -40.04 -28.79 -6.20
C GLY A 340 -39.57 -27.35 -5.99
N ILE A 341 -39.77 -26.80 -4.78
CA ILE A 341 -39.26 -25.47 -4.42
C ILE A 341 -37.79 -25.61 -4.01
N GLU A 342 -36.94 -25.91 -5.00
CA GLU A 342 -35.49 -25.88 -4.86
C GLU A 342 -35.04 -24.42 -4.87
N GLN A 343 -34.29 -23.99 -3.84
CA GLN A 343 -33.95 -22.58 -3.69
C GLN A 343 -33.02 -22.11 -4.83
N PRO A 344 -33.28 -20.94 -5.44
CA PRO A 344 -32.43 -20.41 -6.51
C PRO A 344 -30.97 -20.25 -6.06
N ALA A 345 -30.03 -20.70 -6.88
CA ALA A 345 -28.60 -20.64 -6.56
C ALA A 345 -28.10 -19.18 -6.45
N THR A 346 -27.51 -18.85 -5.31
CA THR A 346 -26.79 -17.58 -5.13
C THR A 346 -25.51 -17.55 -5.97
N GLU A 347 -25.25 -16.44 -6.66
CA GLU A 347 -24.04 -16.25 -7.47
C GLU A 347 -22.81 -16.02 -6.57
N ILE A 348 -21.90 -16.99 -6.54
CA ILE A 348 -20.64 -16.93 -5.78
C ILE A 348 -19.65 -16.04 -6.53
N LYS A 349 -19.54 -14.77 -6.14
CA LYS A 349 -18.56 -13.80 -6.68
C LYS A 349 -17.22 -13.83 -5.94
N THR A 350 -17.30 -14.06 -4.63
CA THR A 350 -16.16 -14.22 -3.72
C THR A 350 -16.47 -15.44 -2.87
N ILE A 351 -15.45 -16.26 -2.62
CA ILE A 351 -15.53 -17.40 -1.69
C ILE A 351 -15.25 -16.87 -0.28
N PHE A 352 -16.14 -17.14 0.67
CA PHE A 352 -15.89 -16.80 2.07
C PHE A 352 -14.93 -17.82 2.67
N THR A 353 -13.65 -17.45 2.78
CA THR A 353 -12.55 -18.34 3.23
C THR A 353 -11.44 -17.57 3.94
N THR A 354 -10.83 -18.19 4.94
CA THR A 354 -9.60 -17.70 5.59
C THR A 354 -8.33 -18.26 4.94
N GLU A 355 -8.45 -19.14 3.95
CA GLU A 355 -7.30 -19.69 3.22
C GLU A 355 -6.56 -18.57 2.49
N GLN A 356 -5.22 -18.62 2.51
CA GLN A 356 -4.33 -17.73 1.75
C GLN A 356 -4.34 -18.11 0.26
N ALA A 357 -5.52 -18.09 -0.37
CA ALA A 357 -5.75 -18.48 -1.75
C ALA A 357 -6.87 -17.69 -2.42
N LEU A 358 -6.84 -17.61 -3.74
CA LEU A 358 -7.86 -17.01 -4.62
C LEU A 358 -7.89 -17.75 -5.96
N SER A 359 -8.87 -17.48 -6.82
CA SER A 359 -9.08 -18.25 -8.06
C SER A 359 -8.96 -17.41 -9.33
N TYR A 360 -8.25 -17.94 -10.31
CA TYR A 360 -8.32 -17.51 -11.70
C TYR A 360 -9.32 -18.39 -12.46
N THR A 361 -10.19 -17.76 -13.25
CA THR A 361 -11.21 -18.45 -14.05
C THR A 361 -11.19 -17.98 -15.50
N PHE A 362 -11.39 -18.90 -16.44
CA PHE A 362 -11.21 -18.67 -17.87
C PHE A 362 -12.46 -19.08 -18.68
N GLY A 363 -12.65 -18.47 -19.84
CA GLY A 363 -13.65 -18.88 -20.83
C GLY A 363 -13.34 -18.34 -22.24
N GLY A 364 -13.99 -18.91 -23.27
CA GLY A 364 -13.80 -18.53 -24.67
C GLY A 364 -12.62 -19.23 -25.34
N LEU A 365 -12.80 -20.48 -25.76
CA LEU A 365 -11.74 -21.33 -26.36
C LEU A 365 -11.45 -21.03 -27.84
N THR A 366 -12.12 -20.05 -28.45
CA THR A 366 -12.12 -19.89 -29.92
C THR A 366 -10.80 -19.40 -30.51
N LYS A 367 -9.90 -18.83 -29.70
CA LYS A 367 -8.52 -18.44 -30.05
C LYS A 367 -7.49 -19.44 -29.48
N GLU A 368 -7.24 -20.54 -30.18
CA GLU A 368 -6.33 -21.62 -29.71
C GLU A 368 -4.94 -21.13 -29.29
N ALA A 369 -4.34 -20.18 -30.01
CA ALA A 369 -3.05 -19.60 -29.66
C ALA A 369 -3.02 -18.94 -28.26
N VAL A 370 -4.12 -18.28 -27.87
CA VAL A 370 -4.26 -17.65 -26.54
C VAL A 370 -4.45 -18.70 -25.46
N VAL A 371 -5.22 -19.75 -25.73
CA VAL A 371 -5.41 -20.86 -24.77
C VAL A 371 -4.08 -21.58 -24.52
N ASN A 372 -3.26 -21.77 -25.56
CA ASN A 372 -1.94 -22.38 -25.43
C ASN A 372 -0.96 -21.52 -24.62
N ASP A 373 -0.86 -20.21 -24.90
CA ASP A 373 -0.08 -19.24 -24.12
C ASP A 373 -0.50 -19.21 -22.64
N VAL A 374 -1.81 -19.13 -22.36
CA VAL A 374 -2.36 -19.15 -21.00
C VAL A 374 -2.01 -20.44 -20.25
N LEU A 375 -2.15 -21.62 -20.89
CA LEU A 375 -1.79 -22.91 -20.26
C LEU A 375 -0.29 -23.04 -19.98
N GLU A 376 0.57 -22.56 -20.89
CA GLU A 376 2.02 -22.58 -20.73
C GLU A 376 2.47 -21.70 -19.56
N ARG A 377 1.93 -20.48 -19.44
CA ARG A 377 2.20 -19.58 -18.32
C ARG A 377 1.65 -20.09 -17.00
N LEU A 378 0.40 -20.60 -16.99
CA LEU A 378 -0.19 -21.25 -15.81
C LEU A 378 0.69 -22.40 -15.29
N ASN A 379 1.19 -23.25 -16.20
CA ASN A 379 2.09 -24.35 -15.85
C ASN A 379 3.45 -23.85 -15.33
N THR A 380 4.05 -22.85 -16.00
CA THR A 380 5.33 -22.23 -15.60
C THR A 380 5.25 -21.60 -14.21
N LEU A 381 4.12 -20.97 -13.88
CA LEU A 381 3.85 -20.36 -12.58
C LEU A 381 3.38 -21.36 -11.50
N GLY A 382 3.24 -22.65 -11.85
CA GLY A 382 2.74 -23.70 -10.94
C GLY A 382 1.26 -23.59 -10.55
N ILE A 383 0.46 -22.86 -11.32
CA ILE A 383 -0.94 -22.53 -11.02
C ILE A 383 -1.88 -23.62 -11.55
N LYS A 384 -2.94 -23.91 -10.78
CA LYS A 384 -4.15 -24.59 -11.29
C LYS A 384 -5.37 -23.67 -11.11
N ALA A 385 -6.32 -23.78 -12.04
CA ALA A 385 -7.34 -22.77 -12.32
C ALA A 385 -8.58 -23.42 -12.94
N THR A 386 -9.69 -22.67 -13.06
CA THR A 386 -10.98 -23.19 -13.53
C THR A 386 -11.34 -22.68 -14.93
N PHE A 387 -11.55 -23.56 -15.89
CA PHE A 387 -11.96 -23.24 -17.25
C PHE A 387 -13.44 -23.56 -17.45
N PHE A 388 -14.25 -22.55 -17.72
CA PHE A 388 -15.67 -22.71 -18.04
C PHE A 388 -15.83 -22.90 -19.55
N VAL A 389 -16.30 -24.08 -19.97
CA VAL A 389 -16.43 -24.49 -21.38
C VAL A 389 -17.89 -24.77 -21.73
N SER A 390 -18.34 -24.32 -22.89
CA SER A 390 -19.72 -24.54 -23.38
C SER A 390 -19.83 -25.77 -24.28
N GLU A 391 -21.05 -26.29 -24.45
CA GLU A 391 -21.37 -27.42 -25.33
C GLU A 391 -20.78 -27.26 -26.74
N ALA A 392 -20.98 -26.10 -27.37
CA ALA A 392 -20.43 -25.79 -28.70
C ALA A 392 -18.89 -25.66 -28.73
N GLU A 393 -18.23 -25.35 -27.60
CA GLU A 393 -16.76 -25.35 -27.51
C GLU A 393 -16.21 -26.77 -27.31
N MET A 394 -16.93 -27.62 -26.59
CA MET A 394 -16.60 -29.05 -26.43
C MET A 394 -16.72 -29.82 -27.75
N GLU A 395 -17.78 -29.59 -28.51
CA GLU A 395 -17.98 -30.19 -29.83
C GLU A 395 -16.92 -29.72 -30.84
N LYS A 396 -16.63 -28.42 -30.87
CA LYS A 396 -15.78 -27.80 -31.90
C LYS A 396 -14.27 -27.86 -31.59
N TYR A 397 -13.88 -27.83 -30.31
CA TYR A 397 -12.48 -27.79 -29.87
C TYR A 397 -12.13 -28.89 -28.84
N PRO A 398 -12.52 -30.17 -29.04
CA PRO A 398 -12.35 -31.21 -28.03
C PRO A 398 -10.89 -31.46 -27.64
N GLN A 399 -9.93 -31.24 -28.54
CA GLN A 399 -8.51 -31.42 -28.21
C GLN A 399 -7.99 -30.32 -27.26
N ILE A 400 -8.52 -29.10 -27.34
CA ILE A 400 -8.20 -28.01 -26.40
C ILE A 400 -8.75 -28.36 -25.00
N VAL A 401 -10.00 -28.85 -24.93
CA VAL A 401 -10.61 -29.31 -23.67
C VAL A 401 -9.82 -30.47 -23.07
N ARG A 402 -9.38 -31.45 -23.88
CA ARG A 402 -8.49 -32.54 -23.41
C ARG A 402 -7.15 -32.02 -22.90
N LYS A 403 -6.55 -31.00 -23.54
CA LYS A 403 -5.30 -30.39 -23.06
C LYS A 403 -5.48 -29.73 -21.69
N ILE A 404 -6.52 -28.91 -21.51
CA ILE A 404 -6.87 -28.26 -20.21
C ILE A 404 -6.97 -29.32 -19.08
N ILE A 405 -7.60 -30.46 -19.37
CA ILE A 405 -7.75 -31.58 -18.41
C ILE A 405 -6.42 -32.31 -18.17
N ALA A 406 -5.62 -32.56 -19.21
CA ALA A 406 -4.31 -33.21 -19.10
C ALA A 406 -3.31 -32.35 -18.29
N ASP A 407 -3.37 -31.03 -18.46
CA ASP A 407 -2.62 -30.03 -17.68
C ASP A 407 -3.19 -29.88 -16.25
N LYS A 408 -4.19 -30.68 -15.86
CA LYS A 408 -4.82 -30.79 -14.53
C LYS A 408 -5.55 -29.53 -14.05
N HIS A 409 -6.12 -28.77 -14.97
CA HIS A 409 -7.01 -27.67 -14.63
C HIS A 409 -8.43 -28.17 -14.38
N GLU A 410 -9.18 -27.45 -13.55
CA GLU A 410 -10.59 -27.74 -13.28
C GLU A 410 -11.43 -27.28 -14.47
N VAL A 411 -12.47 -28.03 -14.82
CA VAL A 411 -13.39 -27.69 -15.91
C VAL A 411 -14.80 -27.51 -15.37
N GLY A 412 -15.40 -26.36 -15.65
CA GLY A 412 -16.78 -26.01 -15.33
C GLY A 412 -17.63 -25.82 -16.58
N ILE A 413 -18.94 -25.70 -16.41
CA ILE A 413 -19.92 -25.55 -17.49
C ILE A 413 -20.14 -24.05 -17.78
N ALA A 414 -19.85 -23.62 -19.01
CA ALA A 414 -20.22 -22.28 -19.48
C ALA A 414 -21.58 -22.29 -20.20
N ILE A 415 -22.46 -21.38 -19.81
CA ILE A 415 -23.77 -21.17 -20.46
C ILE A 415 -23.91 -19.75 -21.01
N ARG A 416 -24.70 -19.64 -22.08
CA ARG A 416 -25.23 -18.37 -22.62
C ARG A 416 -26.73 -18.54 -22.89
N PRO A 417 -27.60 -18.33 -21.89
CA PRO A 417 -29.05 -18.37 -22.09
C PRO A 417 -29.47 -17.38 -23.19
N LYS A 418 -30.47 -17.77 -23.99
CA LYS A 418 -31.10 -16.84 -24.95
C LYS A 418 -31.90 -15.79 -24.19
N ALA A 419 -32.11 -14.62 -24.78
CA ALA A 419 -33.02 -13.62 -24.22
C ALA A 419 -34.44 -14.23 -24.12
N GLY A 420 -35.01 -14.25 -22.91
CA GLY A 420 -36.30 -14.89 -22.66
C GLY A 420 -36.29 -16.42 -22.56
N ALA A 421 -35.12 -17.06 -22.45
CA ALA A 421 -35.02 -18.52 -22.25
C ALA A 421 -35.71 -18.95 -20.95
N SER A 422 -36.48 -20.04 -21.02
CA SER A 422 -37.17 -20.63 -19.89
C SER A 422 -36.22 -21.33 -18.91
N LEU A 423 -36.74 -21.59 -17.69
CA LEU A 423 -36.10 -22.44 -16.68
C LEU A 423 -35.71 -23.81 -17.28
N GLU A 424 -36.65 -24.48 -17.97
CA GLU A 424 -36.42 -25.81 -18.56
C GLU A 424 -35.38 -25.81 -19.68
N GLU A 425 -35.38 -24.82 -20.58
CA GLU A 425 -34.34 -24.71 -21.62
C GLU A 425 -32.95 -24.50 -21.00
N THR A 426 -32.87 -23.66 -19.96
CA THR A 426 -31.62 -23.36 -19.26
C THR A 426 -31.11 -24.59 -18.51
N ARG A 427 -31.99 -25.26 -17.75
CA ARG A 427 -31.70 -26.53 -17.04
C ARG A 427 -31.24 -27.61 -18.01
N LYS A 428 -31.94 -27.79 -19.13
CA LYS A 428 -31.59 -28.78 -20.17
C LYS A 428 -30.23 -28.50 -20.82
N SER A 429 -29.86 -27.23 -21.04
CA SER A 429 -28.55 -26.86 -21.57
C SER A 429 -27.41 -27.17 -20.58
N ILE A 430 -27.61 -26.90 -19.28
CA ILE A 430 -26.66 -27.28 -18.22
C ILE A 430 -26.51 -28.81 -18.16
N MET A 431 -27.62 -29.56 -18.16
CA MET A 431 -27.61 -31.02 -18.13
C MET A 431 -26.94 -31.63 -19.36
N SER A 432 -27.16 -31.10 -20.56
CA SER A 432 -26.52 -31.60 -21.78
C SER A 432 -25.01 -31.33 -21.79
N SER A 433 -24.59 -30.14 -21.35
CA SER A 433 -23.17 -29.79 -21.16
C SER A 433 -22.49 -30.70 -20.12
N SER A 434 -23.15 -30.94 -18.97
CA SER A 434 -22.65 -31.83 -17.90
C SER A 434 -22.49 -33.28 -18.38
N ARG A 435 -23.49 -33.78 -19.13
CA ARG A 435 -23.43 -35.08 -19.77
C ARG A 435 -22.29 -35.17 -20.78
N LEU A 436 -22.09 -34.16 -21.63
CA LEU A 436 -21.02 -34.15 -22.63
C LEU A 436 -19.63 -34.15 -21.99
N LEU A 437 -19.41 -33.35 -20.92
CA LEU A 437 -18.19 -33.41 -20.11
C LEU A 437 -17.90 -34.83 -19.61
N LYS A 438 -18.93 -35.53 -19.12
CA LYS A 438 -18.81 -36.87 -18.55
C LYS A 438 -18.59 -37.96 -19.60
N GLU A 439 -19.37 -37.95 -20.67
CA GLU A 439 -19.35 -38.98 -21.72
C GLU A 439 -18.15 -38.83 -22.67
N GLN A 440 -17.77 -37.60 -23.04
CA GLN A 440 -16.69 -37.35 -24.02
C GLN A 440 -15.32 -37.15 -23.36
N PHE A 441 -15.27 -36.57 -22.15
CA PHE A 441 -14.02 -36.18 -21.48
C PHE A 441 -13.76 -36.87 -20.14
N GLY A 442 -14.73 -37.61 -19.59
CA GLY A 442 -14.61 -38.29 -18.29
C GLY A 442 -14.70 -37.35 -17.08
N VAL A 443 -15.03 -36.07 -17.28
CA VAL A 443 -15.12 -35.06 -16.22
C VAL A 443 -16.55 -34.93 -15.72
N SER A 444 -16.76 -34.96 -14.41
CA SER A 444 -18.04 -34.56 -13.80
C SER A 444 -17.88 -33.18 -13.20
N ALA A 445 -18.73 -32.23 -13.58
CA ALA A 445 -18.66 -30.84 -13.15
C ALA A 445 -20.01 -30.35 -12.61
N ASN A 446 -19.99 -29.67 -11.47
CA ASN A 446 -21.15 -29.01 -10.86
C ASN A 446 -20.97 -27.47 -10.74
N LEU A 447 -19.88 -26.91 -11.27
CA LEU A 447 -19.65 -25.47 -11.33
C LEU A 447 -20.22 -24.92 -12.64
N VAL A 448 -21.11 -23.94 -12.57
CA VAL A 448 -21.77 -23.33 -13.74
C VAL A 448 -21.47 -21.83 -13.78
N LYS A 449 -21.17 -21.30 -14.97
CA LYS A 449 -20.93 -19.86 -15.20
C LYS A 449 -21.72 -19.34 -16.39
N GLN A 450 -22.50 -18.29 -16.19
CA GLN A 450 -23.06 -17.52 -17.30
C GLN A 450 -21.97 -16.57 -17.83
N ILE A 451 -21.43 -16.85 -19.01
CA ILE A 451 -20.24 -16.16 -19.55
C ILE A 451 -20.56 -14.86 -20.34
N SER A 452 -21.80 -14.39 -20.29
CA SER A 452 -22.24 -13.12 -20.90
C SER A 452 -23.58 -12.63 -20.35
N GLY A 453 -23.73 -11.31 -20.22
CA GLY A 453 -24.97 -10.66 -19.75
C GLY A 453 -25.11 -10.64 -18.22
N ILE A 454 -26.23 -10.09 -17.73
CA ILE A 454 -26.61 -10.16 -16.31
C ILE A 454 -27.14 -11.56 -16.01
N VAL A 455 -26.77 -12.11 -14.85
CA VAL A 455 -27.24 -13.42 -14.38
C VAL A 455 -28.75 -13.36 -14.10
N ALA A 456 -29.53 -14.07 -14.91
CA ALA A 456 -30.99 -14.09 -14.82
C ALA A 456 -31.47 -14.98 -13.66
N ASP A 457 -32.63 -14.66 -13.08
CA ASP A 457 -33.21 -15.46 -11.99
C ASP A 457 -33.57 -16.88 -12.45
N THR A 458 -34.04 -17.05 -13.69
CA THR A 458 -34.22 -18.38 -14.32
C THR A 458 -32.92 -19.20 -14.41
N THR A 459 -31.75 -18.54 -14.42
CA THR A 459 -30.44 -19.22 -14.37
C THR A 459 -30.06 -19.61 -12.93
N LYS A 460 -30.45 -18.81 -11.92
CA LYS A 460 -30.30 -19.16 -10.51
C LYS A 460 -31.18 -20.37 -10.16
N GLU A 461 -32.43 -20.35 -10.61
CA GLU A 461 -33.38 -21.47 -10.50
C GLU A 461 -32.86 -22.72 -11.21
N ALA A 462 -32.39 -22.60 -12.47
CA ALA A 462 -31.87 -23.74 -13.26
C ALA A 462 -30.60 -24.38 -12.69
N VAL A 463 -29.77 -23.61 -11.96
CA VAL A 463 -28.56 -24.11 -11.30
C VAL A 463 -28.87 -24.65 -9.90
N GLY A 464 -29.82 -24.03 -9.18
CA GLY A 464 -30.31 -24.51 -7.88
C GLY A 464 -31.01 -25.86 -7.97
N SER A 465 -31.89 -26.03 -8.96
CA SER A 465 -32.61 -27.28 -9.28
C SER A 465 -31.75 -28.41 -9.87
N LEU A 466 -30.42 -28.32 -9.71
CA LEU A 466 -29.44 -29.35 -10.03
C LEU A 466 -28.42 -29.57 -8.89
N ASP A 467 -28.56 -28.87 -7.75
CA ASP A 467 -27.54 -28.69 -6.69
C ASP A 467 -26.16 -28.22 -7.20
N TYR A 468 -26.14 -27.52 -8.34
CA TYR A 468 -24.93 -26.98 -8.93
C TYR A 468 -24.58 -25.62 -8.32
N LYS A 469 -23.33 -25.19 -8.44
CA LYS A 469 -22.84 -23.92 -7.85
C LYS A 469 -22.64 -22.88 -8.95
N LEU A 470 -23.29 -21.74 -8.80
CA LEU A 470 -23.29 -20.64 -9.77
C LEU A 470 -22.10 -19.71 -9.51
N ILE A 471 -21.11 -19.70 -10.39
CA ILE A 471 -19.83 -19.02 -10.19
C ILE A 471 -19.79 -17.68 -10.94
N GLY A 472 -19.82 -16.59 -10.18
CA GLY A 472 -19.62 -15.21 -10.63
C GLY A 472 -18.14 -14.85 -10.71
N GLN A 473 -17.84 -13.56 -10.52
CA GLN A 473 -16.48 -13.05 -10.32
C GLN A 473 -16.53 -11.82 -9.41
N SER A 474 -15.52 -11.62 -8.57
CA SER A 474 -15.30 -10.35 -7.85
C SER A 474 -14.69 -9.32 -8.80
N ILE A 475 -13.76 -9.75 -9.65
CA ILE A 475 -13.07 -8.92 -10.64
C ILE A 475 -13.19 -9.53 -12.02
N ASN A 476 -13.73 -8.74 -12.96
CA ASN A 476 -13.73 -9.07 -14.38
C ASN A 476 -12.55 -8.35 -15.06
N ILE A 477 -11.61 -9.11 -15.59
CA ILE A 477 -10.38 -8.59 -16.23
C ILE A 477 -10.70 -7.97 -17.62
N VAL A 478 -11.92 -8.16 -18.13
CA VAL A 478 -12.31 -7.82 -19.50
C VAL A 478 -13.24 -6.60 -19.54
N GLN A 479 -12.76 -5.46 -20.07
CA GLN A 479 -13.59 -4.27 -20.32
C GLN A 479 -13.66 -3.93 -21.81
N LEU A 480 -14.82 -3.45 -22.28
CA LEU A 480 -15.05 -3.16 -23.72
C LEU A 480 -14.02 -2.20 -24.33
N LYS A 481 -13.62 -1.16 -23.59
CA LYS A 481 -12.61 -0.18 -24.02
C LYS A 481 -11.21 -0.76 -24.21
N HIS A 482 -10.88 -1.88 -23.56
CA HIS A 482 -9.55 -2.49 -23.61
C HIS A 482 -9.35 -3.46 -24.78
N LYS A 483 -10.40 -3.71 -25.59
CA LYS A 483 -10.39 -4.77 -26.62
C LYS A 483 -9.15 -4.75 -27.53
N ASP A 484 -8.77 -3.57 -27.96
CA ASP A 484 -7.72 -3.34 -28.95
C ASP A 484 -6.45 -2.73 -28.32
N TYR A 485 -6.30 -2.83 -26.99
CA TYR A 485 -5.09 -2.40 -26.28
C TYR A 485 -3.98 -3.44 -26.45
N THR A 486 -2.75 -2.96 -26.64
CA THR A 486 -1.52 -3.76 -26.80
C THR A 486 -0.56 -3.65 -25.60
N SER A 487 -0.90 -2.86 -24.58
CA SER A 487 -0.14 -2.74 -23.33
C SER A 487 -0.88 -3.39 -22.18
N VAL A 488 -0.22 -4.35 -21.52
CA VAL A 488 -0.68 -4.96 -20.27
C VAL A 488 -0.77 -3.89 -19.17
N ASP A 489 0.23 -3.02 -19.05
CA ASP A 489 0.31 -2.04 -17.97
C ASP A 489 -0.78 -0.96 -18.07
N ALA A 490 -1.12 -0.52 -19.28
CA ALA A 490 -2.25 0.39 -19.51
C ALA A 490 -3.59 -0.24 -19.08
N ILE A 491 -3.78 -1.54 -19.34
CA ILE A 491 -4.96 -2.27 -18.86
C ILE A 491 -4.89 -2.43 -17.34
N MET A 492 -3.73 -2.76 -16.77
CA MET A 492 -3.54 -2.93 -15.32
C MET A 492 -3.85 -1.65 -14.53
N ALA A 493 -3.39 -0.48 -14.99
CA ALA A 493 -3.68 0.81 -14.36
C ALA A 493 -5.18 1.15 -14.38
N GLU A 494 -5.89 0.78 -15.44
CA GLU A 494 -7.33 1.04 -15.59
C GLU A 494 -8.25 -0.02 -14.94
N LEU A 495 -7.79 -1.27 -14.82
CA LEU A 495 -8.46 -2.32 -14.04
C LEU A 495 -8.25 -2.09 -12.54
N PHE A 496 -7.00 -1.91 -12.13
CA PHE A 496 -6.55 -1.82 -10.75
C PHE A 496 -6.06 -0.40 -10.47
N ARG A 497 -7.02 0.51 -10.29
CA ARG A 497 -6.80 1.89 -9.82
C ARG A 497 -5.80 1.92 -8.66
N SER A 498 -5.11 3.04 -8.47
CA SER A 498 -4.09 3.25 -7.42
C SER A 498 -4.50 2.87 -5.99
N SER A 499 -5.80 2.81 -5.67
CA SER A 499 -6.34 2.35 -4.39
C SER A 499 -6.39 0.83 -4.20
N ILE A 500 -6.25 0.02 -5.25
CA ILE A 500 -6.23 -1.46 -5.17
C ILE A 500 -4.78 -1.93 -5.17
N VAL A 501 -4.17 -1.96 -3.99
CA VAL A 501 -2.75 -2.35 -3.80
C VAL A 501 -2.52 -3.85 -3.89
N SER A 502 -3.50 -4.69 -3.53
CA SER A 502 -3.45 -6.15 -3.64
C SER A 502 -4.83 -6.76 -3.87
N LEU A 503 -4.86 -8.05 -4.21
CA LEU A 503 -6.05 -8.89 -4.17
C LEU A 503 -6.27 -9.48 -2.77
N SER A 504 -7.49 -9.97 -2.54
CA SER A 504 -7.93 -10.54 -1.27
C SER A 504 -8.04 -12.07 -1.33
N ARG A 505 -8.06 -12.71 -0.15
CA ARG A 505 -8.44 -14.13 -0.03
C ARG A 505 -9.81 -14.39 -0.65
N GLY A 506 -9.99 -15.53 -1.31
CA GLY A 506 -11.26 -16.01 -1.85
C GLY A 506 -11.80 -15.25 -3.07
N GLU A 507 -11.07 -14.28 -3.62
CA GLU A 507 -11.49 -13.59 -4.83
C GLU A 507 -11.53 -14.51 -6.06
N ILE A 508 -12.43 -14.20 -7.00
CA ILE A 508 -12.59 -14.94 -8.25
C ILE A 508 -12.38 -13.96 -9.40
N LEU A 509 -11.28 -14.11 -10.12
CA LEU A 509 -10.95 -13.33 -11.30
C LEU A 509 -11.45 -14.04 -12.56
N TYR A 510 -12.06 -13.30 -13.48
CA TYR A 510 -12.51 -13.85 -14.78
C TYR A 510 -11.77 -13.24 -15.97
N PHE A 511 -11.17 -14.11 -16.77
CA PHE A 511 -10.47 -13.82 -18.02
C PHE A 511 -11.25 -14.42 -19.21
N LYS A 512 -11.31 -13.69 -20.33
CA LYS A 512 -11.92 -14.19 -21.57
C LYS A 512 -10.88 -14.26 -22.68
N MET A 513 -10.47 -15.47 -23.05
CA MET A 513 -9.33 -15.72 -23.92
C MET A 513 -9.58 -15.36 -25.39
N ASP A 514 -10.86 -15.25 -25.81
CA ASP A 514 -11.25 -14.82 -27.15
C ASP A 514 -11.68 -13.34 -27.25
N PHE A 515 -11.44 -12.52 -26.22
CA PHE A 515 -11.88 -11.13 -26.21
C PHE A 515 -10.93 -10.15 -26.91
N TYR A 516 -9.68 -10.10 -26.45
CA TYR A 516 -8.68 -9.14 -26.90
C TYR A 516 -8.29 -9.38 -28.35
N THR A 517 -7.94 -8.31 -29.05
CA THR A 517 -7.51 -8.40 -30.46
C THR A 517 -6.08 -8.91 -30.55
N ASP A 518 -5.17 -8.37 -29.74
CA ASP A 518 -3.85 -8.97 -29.47
C ASP A 518 -4.01 -10.30 -28.68
N ASN A 519 -3.15 -11.27 -28.97
CA ASN A 519 -3.15 -12.59 -28.36
C ASN A 519 -2.31 -12.70 -27.07
N GLN A 520 -1.34 -11.80 -26.85
CA GLN A 520 -0.43 -11.86 -25.69
C GLN A 520 -1.02 -11.25 -24.41
N ILE A 521 -2.04 -10.39 -24.55
CA ILE A 521 -2.62 -9.61 -23.44
C ILE A 521 -3.15 -10.48 -22.29
N VAL A 522 -3.80 -11.61 -22.59
CA VAL A 522 -4.43 -12.44 -21.55
C VAL A 522 -3.40 -13.13 -20.67
N GLY A 523 -2.30 -13.64 -21.26
CA GLY A 523 -1.18 -14.21 -20.53
C GLY A 523 -0.42 -13.16 -19.72
N GLY A 524 -0.06 -12.02 -20.35
CA GLY A 524 0.64 -10.94 -19.67
C GLY A 524 -0.15 -10.33 -18.50
N LEU A 525 -1.48 -10.22 -18.61
CA LEU A 525 -2.34 -9.83 -17.49
C LEU A 525 -2.31 -10.86 -16.35
N LEU A 526 -2.36 -12.16 -16.65
CA LEU A 526 -2.29 -13.23 -15.65
C LEU A 526 -0.99 -13.17 -14.82
N GLU A 527 0.14 -12.86 -15.47
CA GLU A 527 1.45 -12.66 -14.84
C GLU A 527 1.51 -11.35 -14.04
N SER A 528 1.16 -10.21 -14.65
CA SER A 528 1.25 -8.90 -14.00
C SER A 528 0.32 -8.79 -12.79
N ILE A 529 -0.86 -9.41 -12.82
CA ILE A 529 -1.75 -9.51 -11.65
C ILE A 529 -1.09 -10.33 -10.53
N LYS A 530 -0.48 -11.47 -10.86
CA LYS A 530 0.21 -12.31 -9.86
C LYS A 530 1.37 -11.55 -9.21
N GLN A 531 2.27 -10.99 -10.02
CA GLN A 531 3.44 -10.27 -9.52
C GLN A 531 3.03 -9.03 -8.70
N ASN A 532 2.16 -8.18 -9.25
CA ASN A 532 1.94 -6.83 -8.72
C ASN A 532 0.77 -6.72 -7.73
N LYS A 533 -0.08 -7.75 -7.61
CA LYS A 533 -1.27 -7.74 -6.72
C LYS A 533 -1.42 -8.99 -5.83
N ILE A 534 -0.59 -10.03 -6.00
CA ILE A 534 -0.66 -11.26 -5.17
C ILE A 534 0.66 -11.53 -4.45
N ASP A 535 1.79 -11.49 -5.15
CA ASP A 535 3.09 -11.80 -4.55
C ASP A 535 3.59 -10.68 -3.63
N ASN A 536 3.13 -9.44 -3.83
CA ASN A 536 3.40 -8.30 -2.93
C ASN A 536 2.74 -8.43 -1.54
N ILE A 537 1.85 -9.42 -1.36
CA ILE A 537 1.21 -9.77 -0.07
C ILE A 537 2.15 -10.59 0.83
N ALA A 538 3.17 -11.23 0.25
CA ALA A 538 4.14 -12.02 1.00
C ALA A 538 5.05 -11.13 1.88
N TYR A 539 5.51 -11.69 2.98
CA TYR A 539 6.57 -11.09 3.81
C TYR A 539 7.90 -11.79 3.55
N ALA A 540 8.94 -11.00 3.27
CA ALA A 540 10.31 -11.47 3.18
C ALA A 540 11.01 -11.21 4.53
N ALA A 541 10.97 -12.20 5.42
CA ALA A 541 11.60 -12.08 6.73
C ALA A 541 13.14 -12.13 6.63
N PHE A 542 13.81 -11.35 7.48
CA PHE A 542 15.28 -11.29 7.50
C PHE A 542 15.95 -12.62 7.92
N TYR A 543 15.27 -13.44 8.72
CA TYR A 543 15.85 -14.61 9.40
C TYR A 543 14.99 -15.89 9.35
N ASP A 544 13.91 -15.93 8.56
CA ASP A 544 13.06 -17.11 8.38
C ASP A 544 12.69 -17.28 6.90
N ASN A 545 12.50 -18.52 6.46
CA ASN A 545 12.26 -18.87 5.05
C ASN A 545 11.18 -19.94 4.95
N SER A 546 10.14 -19.68 4.16
CA SER A 546 8.97 -20.54 4.01
C SER A 546 9.26 -21.92 3.40
N THR A 547 10.44 -22.13 2.79
CA THR A 547 10.91 -23.48 2.40
C THR A 547 11.17 -24.37 3.61
N ASN A 548 11.76 -23.81 4.65
CA ASN A 548 12.11 -24.48 5.92
C ASN A 548 10.94 -24.42 6.91
N ASN A 549 10.24 -23.28 6.98
CA ASN A 549 9.13 -23.05 7.89
C ASN A 549 7.81 -22.83 7.14
N ARG A 550 7.21 -23.94 6.68
CA ARG A 550 5.98 -23.90 5.88
C ARG A 550 4.76 -23.38 6.66
N ALA A 551 4.75 -23.48 7.99
CA ALA A 551 3.66 -22.97 8.83
C ALA A 551 3.58 -21.43 8.80
N ASN A 552 4.73 -20.78 8.67
CA ASN A 552 4.84 -19.34 8.50
C ASN A 552 4.67 -18.87 7.04
N ASN A 553 4.36 -19.72 6.04
CA ASN A 553 4.25 -19.24 4.67
C ASN A 553 3.17 -18.13 4.53
N SER A 554 3.60 -16.92 4.17
CA SER A 554 2.75 -15.75 3.94
C SER A 554 2.25 -15.61 2.49
N GLN A 555 2.89 -16.30 1.53
CA GLN A 555 2.54 -16.20 0.12
C GLN A 555 1.18 -16.82 -0.19
N TYR A 556 0.37 -16.14 -1.00
CA TYR A 556 -0.92 -16.66 -1.44
C TYR A 556 -0.76 -17.68 -2.57
N ARG A 557 -1.84 -18.41 -2.86
CA ARG A 557 -1.90 -19.42 -3.93
C ARG A 557 -3.09 -19.16 -4.86
N ILE A 558 -2.87 -19.33 -6.15
CA ILE A 558 -3.96 -19.35 -7.13
C ILE A 558 -4.42 -20.80 -7.27
N LYS A 559 -5.70 -21.06 -7.00
CA LYS A 559 -6.30 -22.40 -6.96
C LYS A 559 -7.59 -22.48 -7.80
N PRO A 560 -8.01 -23.68 -8.23
CA PRO A 560 -9.34 -23.91 -8.76
C PRO A 560 -10.44 -23.50 -7.77
N VAL A 561 -11.57 -23.01 -8.30
CA VAL A 561 -12.73 -22.57 -7.52
C VAL A 561 -13.28 -23.71 -6.67
N GLY A 562 -13.40 -24.92 -7.22
CA GLY A 562 -13.85 -26.09 -6.47
C GLY A 562 -12.86 -26.58 -5.41
N GLU A 563 -11.55 -26.33 -5.57
CA GLU A 563 -10.58 -26.67 -4.53
C GLU A 563 -10.79 -25.82 -3.28
N ILE A 564 -10.96 -24.49 -3.45
CA ILE A 564 -11.21 -23.58 -2.33
C ILE A 564 -12.61 -23.84 -1.73
N LEU A 565 -13.66 -23.99 -2.56
CA LEU A 565 -15.03 -24.23 -2.09
C LEU A 565 -15.20 -25.51 -1.27
N ASN A 566 -14.46 -26.57 -1.58
CA ASN A 566 -14.52 -27.84 -0.84
C ASN A 566 -13.59 -27.86 0.39
N ASN A 567 -12.78 -26.83 0.62
CA ASN A 567 -11.83 -26.77 1.73
C ASN A 567 -12.49 -26.30 3.05
N THR A 568 -13.37 -27.15 3.59
CA THR A 568 -14.23 -26.87 4.76
C THR A 568 -13.49 -26.48 6.04
N LYS A 569 -12.17 -26.67 6.10
CA LYS A 569 -11.30 -26.17 7.17
C LYS A 569 -11.19 -24.63 7.19
N TYR A 570 -11.31 -23.97 6.03
CA TYR A 570 -11.08 -22.53 5.88
C TYR A 570 -12.31 -21.77 5.39
N THR A 571 -13.21 -22.41 4.63
CA THR A 571 -14.47 -21.79 4.19
C THR A 571 -15.43 -21.55 5.35
N TYR A 572 -16.23 -20.48 5.29
CA TYR A 572 -17.21 -20.16 6.33
C TYR A 572 -18.50 -19.54 5.77
N GLN A 573 -19.52 -19.45 6.62
CA GLN A 573 -20.79 -18.79 6.31
C GLN A 573 -20.69 -17.30 6.67
N TYR A 574 -21.01 -16.41 5.71
CA TYR A 574 -21.08 -14.96 5.93
C TYR A 574 -22.46 -14.41 5.48
N PRO A 575 -23.14 -13.56 6.30
CA PRO A 575 -22.82 -13.29 7.71
C PRO A 575 -22.93 -14.56 8.56
N VAL A 576 -22.23 -14.59 9.69
CA VAL A 576 -22.21 -15.76 10.57
C VAL A 576 -23.59 -16.01 11.18
N ASP A 577 -23.90 -17.29 11.40
CA ASP A 577 -25.12 -17.69 12.09
C ASP A 577 -25.09 -17.23 13.57
N LEU A 578 -26.02 -16.34 13.92
CA LEU A 578 -26.16 -15.79 15.28
C LEU A 578 -26.41 -16.86 16.35
N GLN A 579 -26.86 -18.07 15.98
CA GLN A 579 -27.00 -19.19 16.91
C GLN A 579 -25.65 -19.83 17.29
N LYS A 580 -24.57 -19.57 16.53
CA LYS A 580 -23.20 -20.06 16.78
C LYS A 580 -22.33 -19.06 17.56
N VAL A 581 -22.65 -17.77 17.49
CA VAL A 581 -22.03 -16.71 18.31
C VAL A 581 -22.24 -17.00 19.81
N PRO A 582 -21.27 -16.82 20.73
CA PRO A 582 -21.50 -16.95 22.17
C PRO A 582 -22.59 -16.00 22.69
N PRO A 583 -23.51 -16.41 23.60
CA PRO A 583 -24.64 -15.58 24.02
C PRO A 583 -24.28 -14.17 24.49
N HIS A 584 -23.21 -14.02 25.29
CA HIS A 584 -22.71 -12.73 25.79
C HIS A 584 -22.15 -11.81 24.67
N LEU A 585 -21.99 -12.31 23.45
CA LEU A 585 -21.60 -11.53 22.27
C LEU A 585 -22.77 -11.31 21.28
N ARG A 586 -23.94 -11.90 21.52
CA ARG A 586 -25.08 -11.83 20.58
C ARG A 586 -25.77 -10.47 20.56
N HIS A 587 -26.05 -9.86 21.71
CA HIS A 587 -27.08 -8.81 21.79
C HIS A 587 -26.87 -7.76 22.91
N ASP A 588 -27.76 -6.75 22.86
CA ASP A 588 -28.19 -5.80 23.92
C ASP A 588 -27.24 -5.36 25.06
N GLY A 589 -26.48 -4.30 24.80
CA GLY A 589 -26.21 -3.26 25.81
C GLY A 589 -25.48 -3.73 27.08
N PRO A 590 -25.50 -2.91 28.16
CA PRO A 590 -24.99 -3.31 29.47
C PRO A 590 -26.07 -4.06 30.28
N GLU A 591 -25.66 -5.00 31.13
CA GLU A 591 -26.57 -5.68 32.08
C GLU A 591 -27.26 -4.70 33.05
N ILE A 592 -26.66 -3.53 33.25
CA ILE A 592 -27.17 -2.43 34.06
C ILE A 592 -27.14 -1.16 33.21
N ALA A 593 -28.32 -0.59 32.91
CA ALA A 593 -28.44 0.65 32.15
C ALA A 593 -27.63 1.80 32.80
N ILE A 594 -26.96 2.62 31.98
CA ILE A 594 -26.03 3.63 32.47
C ILE A 594 -26.77 4.95 32.71
N ASP A 595 -26.56 5.53 33.89
CA ASP A 595 -27.19 6.78 34.31
C ASP A 595 -26.20 7.74 34.98
N SER A 596 -26.68 8.94 35.34
CA SER A 596 -25.85 9.97 35.97
C SER A 596 -25.31 9.59 37.36
N HIS A 597 -25.82 8.53 37.99
CA HIS A 597 -25.40 8.06 39.31
C HIS A 597 -24.34 6.94 39.20
N ASN A 598 -24.53 5.98 38.29
CA ASN A 598 -23.63 4.84 38.12
C ASN A 598 -22.48 5.09 37.14
N PHE A 599 -22.65 5.95 36.12
CA PHE A 599 -21.72 6.12 35.00
C PHE A 599 -20.26 6.24 35.43
N LEU A 600 -19.96 7.15 36.37
CA LEU A 600 -18.58 7.45 36.75
C LEU A 600 -17.94 6.32 37.56
N ALA A 601 -18.74 5.51 38.28
CA ALA A 601 -18.25 4.31 38.93
C ALA A 601 -17.87 3.26 37.86
N THR A 602 -18.78 2.95 36.94
CA THR A 602 -18.54 2.01 35.83
C THR A 602 -17.34 2.46 34.98
N ALA A 603 -17.32 3.69 34.49
CA ALA A 603 -16.22 4.24 33.70
C ALA A 603 -14.87 4.15 34.43
N SER A 604 -14.81 4.35 35.76
CA SER A 604 -13.57 4.19 36.53
C SER A 604 -13.06 2.76 36.66
N GLN A 605 -13.93 1.75 36.49
CA GLN A 605 -13.54 0.32 36.48
C GLN A 605 -13.09 -0.15 35.09
N HIS A 606 -13.65 0.46 34.03
CA HIS A 606 -13.58 -0.04 32.65
C HIS A 606 -12.80 0.84 31.65
N TYR A 607 -12.33 2.03 32.03
CA TYR A 607 -11.50 2.90 31.18
C TYR A 607 -10.00 2.81 31.50
N ILE A 608 -9.20 2.41 30.52
CA ILE A 608 -7.73 2.37 30.53
C ILE A 608 -7.21 3.56 29.71
N GLY A 609 -7.05 4.71 30.36
CA GLY A 609 -6.75 5.99 29.72
C GLY A 609 -5.28 6.36 29.64
N GLN A 610 -4.90 7.12 28.60
CA GLN A 610 -3.53 7.59 28.39
C GLN A 610 -3.22 8.85 29.24
N ASN A 611 -1.92 9.16 29.41
CA ASN A 611 -1.39 10.17 30.32
C ASN A 611 -1.31 11.61 29.77
N ASP A 612 -1.35 11.76 28.45
CA ASP A 612 -1.25 13.03 27.71
C ASP A 612 -2.60 13.73 27.52
N VAL A 613 -3.69 12.95 27.53
CA VAL A 613 -5.09 13.39 27.53
C VAL A 613 -5.46 13.87 28.96
N SER A 614 -6.31 14.89 29.14
CA SER A 614 -6.75 15.43 30.46
C SER A 614 -8.10 16.18 30.40
N PHE A 615 -8.66 16.64 31.53
CA PHE A 615 -9.88 17.48 31.49
C PHE A 615 -9.66 18.85 30.82
N GLU A 616 -8.41 19.30 30.64
CA GLU A 616 -8.03 20.50 29.90
C GLU A 616 -7.74 20.20 28.40
N ASP A 617 -7.46 18.94 28.03
CA ASP A 617 -7.12 18.48 26.67
C ASP A 617 -7.78 17.12 26.32
N ARG A 618 -8.64 17.07 25.30
CA ARG A 618 -9.25 15.82 24.79
C ARG A 618 -10.16 15.01 25.76
N MET A 619 -10.54 15.48 26.96
CA MET A 619 -11.60 14.88 27.81
C MET A 619 -12.83 15.79 28.03
N ILE A 620 -13.65 16.00 27.01
CA ILE A 620 -14.77 16.96 27.12
C ILE A 620 -15.92 16.46 28.01
N GLY A 621 -16.51 17.36 28.79
CA GLY A 621 -17.64 17.07 29.69
C GLY A 621 -17.27 16.35 30.99
N PHE A 622 -15.98 16.09 31.23
CA PHE A 622 -15.46 15.66 32.52
C PHE A 622 -14.97 16.85 33.34
N SER A 623 -15.08 16.77 34.66
CA SER A 623 -14.44 17.69 35.59
C SER A 623 -13.06 17.18 36.04
N LYS A 624 -12.25 18.09 36.60
CA LYS A 624 -10.98 17.78 37.27
C LYS A 624 -11.11 16.79 38.46
N MET A 625 -12.34 16.56 38.94
CA MET A 625 -12.63 15.55 39.98
C MET A 625 -13.00 14.18 39.40
N ASP A 626 -13.56 14.14 38.18
CA ASP A 626 -13.87 12.91 37.47
C ASP A 626 -12.58 12.29 36.92
N GLU A 627 -11.71 13.11 36.31
CA GLU A 627 -10.39 12.67 35.83
C GLU A 627 -9.55 12.01 36.94
N ARG A 628 -9.63 12.53 38.19
CA ARG A 628 -8.93 11.94 39.35
C ARG A 628 -9.39 10.53 39.72
N ARG A 629 -10.56 10.09 39.24
CA ARG A 629 -11.13 8.75 39.46
C ARG A 629 -10.85 7.80 38.28
N LEU A 630 -10.67 8.35 37.09
CA LEU A 630 -10.34 7.61 35.88
C LEU A 630 -8.85 7.20 35.87
N ASP A 631 -8.52 6.12 35.17
CA ASP A 631 -7.12 5.82 34.89
C ASP A 631 -6.56 6.74 33.81
N LYS A 632 -5.30 7.13 34.02
CA LYS A 632 -4.48 8.01 33.19
C LYS A 632 -3.10 7.40 32.93
N THR A 633 -2.92 6.11 33.23
CA THR A 633 -1.64 5.42 33.12
C THR A 633 -1.57 4.57 31.85
N GLY A 634 -2.69 3.95 31.44
CA GLY A 634 -2.77 3.17 30.21
C GLY A 634 -2.28 1.73 30.34
N PHE A 635 -1.87 1.33 31.55
CA PHE A 635 -1.32 0.00 31.86
C PHE A 635 -2.39 -0.88 32.49
N VAL A 636 -2.48 -2.14 32.04
CA VAL A 636 -3.18 -3.19 32.80
C VAL A 636 -2.48 -3.37 34.15
N HIS A 637 -3.23 -3.38 35.23
CA HIS A 637 -2.71 -3.46 36.59
C HIS A 637 -2.30 -4.90 36.95
N THR A 638 -1.10 -5.28 36.51
CA THR A 638 -0.51 -6.62 36.71
C THR A 638 0.84 -6.56 37.45
N GLN A 639 1.33 -7.70 37.93
CA GLN A 639 2.69 -7.89 38.45
C GLN A 639 3.57 -8.72 37.50
N ASP A 640 3.03 -9.22 36.39
CA ASP A 640 3.77 -9.96 35.38
C ASP A 640 4.61 -9.05 34.49
N ASN A 641 5.73 -9.58 33.98
CA ASN A 641 6.46 -8.98 32.85
C ASN A 641 5.68 -9.22 31.54
N VAL A 642 4.51 -8.61 31.41
CA VAL A 642 3.64 -8.73 30.22
C VAL A 642 3.43 -7.38 29.54
N ILE A 643 3.34 -7.39 28.23
CA ILE A 643 2.90 -6.27 27.38
C ILE A 643 1.79 -6.74 26.43
N PHE A 644 1.06 -5.80 25.84
CA PHE A 644 -0.03 -6.05 24.90
C PHE A 644 0.26 -5.30 23.59
N LEU A 645 0.36 -6.04 22.49
CA LEU A 645 0.52 -5.48 21.15
C LEU A 645 -0.87 -5.18 20.57
N THR A 646 -1.14 -3.93 20.22
CA THR A 646 -2.46 -3.52 19.71
C THR A 646 -2.37 -2.72 18.43
N PHE A 647 -3.32 -2.95 17.51
CA PHE A 647 -3.25 -2.51 16.11
C PHE A 647 -4.55 -1.85 15.66
N ASP A 648 -4.45 -0.59 15.25
CA ASP A 648 -5.60 0.25 14.89
C ASP A 648 -5.75 0.41 13.36
N ASP A 649 -6.85 1.04 12.96
CA ASP A 649 -7.32 1.28 11.58
C ASP A 649 -7.88 0.04 10.84
N TRP A 650 -7.51 -0.09 9.57
CA TRP A 650 -7.80 -1.16 8.61
C TRP A 650 -6.83 -0.99 7.42
N GLY A 651 -6.50 -2.07 6.73
CA GLY A 651 -5.57 -2.06 5.59
C GLY A 651 -5.86 -3.19 4.60
N SER A 652 -5.06 -3.30 3.55
CA SER A 652 -5.13 -4.43 2.61
C SER A 652 -4.46 -5.70 3.17
N ASP A 653 -4.67 -6.82 2.47
CA ASP A 653 -3.88 -8.04 2.68
C ASP A 653 -2.36 -7.74 2.61
N ALA A 654 -1.90 -6.83 1.74
CA ALA A 654 -0.47 -6.52 1.60
C ALA A 654 0.16 -5.79 2.81
N ALA A 655 -0.64 -5.24 3.74
CA ALA A 655 -0.17 -4.77 5.04
C ALA A 655 -0.42 -5.82 6.13
N ILE A 656 -1.68 -6.23 6.30
CA ILE A 656 -2.12 -7.05 7.43
C ILE A 656 -1.50 -8.46 7.39
N ASN A 657 -1.34 -9.08 6.22
CA ASN A 657 -0.76 -10.42 6.12
C ASN A 657 0.73 -10.46 6.53
N LYS A 658 1.45 -9.34 6.41
CA LYS A 658 2.84 -9.19 6.88
C LYS A 658 2.91 -9.09 8.40
N LEU A 659 1.93 -8.43 9.02
CA LEU A 659 1.80 -8.39 10.48
C LEU A 659 1.40 -9.76 11.05
N LEU A 660 0.39 -10.42 10.46
CA LEU A 660 -0.03 -11.78 10.84
C LEU A 660 1.13 -12.78 10.75
N TYR A 661 1.96 -12.70 9.71
CA TYR A 661 3.19 -13.49 9.61
C TYR A 661 4.09 -13.33 10.85
N VAL A 662 4.35 -12.10 11.29
CA VAL A 662 5.26 -11.83 12.42
C VAL A 662 4.66 -12.29 13.74
N LEU A 663 3.38 -12.04 13.98
CA LEU A 663 2.68 -12.50 15.18
C LEU A 663 2.66 -14.04 15.25
N ARG A 664 2.39 -14.71 14.12
CA ARG A 664 2.43 -16.18 13.99
C ARG A 664 3.85 -16.74 14.21
N LYS A 665 4.88 -16.13 13.62
CA LYS A 665 6.29 -16.53 13.73
C LYS A 665 6.76 -16.59 15.18
N HIS A 666 6.39 -15.58 15.96
CA HIS A 666 6.74 -15.45 17.38
C HIS A 666 5.71 -16.09 18.32
N ASN A 667 4.64 -16.70 17.77
CA ASN A 667 3.54 -17.30 18.52
C ASN A 667 2.94 -16.34 19.58
N VAL A 668 2.81 -15.05 19.22
CA VAL A 668 2.30 -14.00 20.10
C VAL A 668 0.90 -13.54 19.68
N PRO A 669 0.00 -13.24 20.64
CA PRO A 669 -1.28 -12.61 20.34
C PRO A 669 -1.13 -11.10 20.05
N GLY A 670 -2.18 -10.52 19.49
CA GLY A 670 -2.39 -9.08 19.42
C GLY A 670 -3.87 -8.74 19.48
N THR A 671 -4.20 -7.48 19.77
CA THR A 671 -5.59 -6.98 19.79
C THR A 671 -5.76 -5.94 18.69
N PHE A 672 -6.64 -6.23 17.73
CA PHE A 672 -6.89 -5.41 16.56
C PHE A 672 -8.17 -4.59 16.76
N PHE A 673 -8.06 -3.27 16.83
CA PHE A 673 -9.21 -2.35 16.91
C PHE A 673 -9.57 -1.88 15.50
N ILE A 674 -10.71 -2.35 15.00
CA ILE A 674 -11.07 -2.26 13.58
C ILE A 674 -11.91 -1.02 13.27
N ILE A 675 -11.55 -0.25 12.23
CA ILE A 675 -12.48 0.71 11.59
C ILE A 675 -13.44 -0.06 10.67
N THR A 676 -14.71 -0.16 11.05
CA THR A 676 -15.64 -1.11 10.40
C THR A 676 -16.34 -0.61 9.14
N ASN A 677 -16.21 0.67 8.73
CA ASN A 677 -16.85 1.13 7.48
C ASN A 677 -16.33 0.37 6.25
N ASN A 678 -15.05 -0.02 6.24
CA ASN A 678 -14.40 -0.65 5.08
C ASN A 678 -14.25 -2.17 5.22
N VAL A 679 -14.47 -2.75 6.40
CA VAL A 679 -14.16 -4.17 6.66
C VAL A 679 -15.03 -5.13 5.85
N LEU A 680 -16.24 -4.71 5.47
CA LEU A 680 -17.17 -5.51 4.67
C LEU A 680 -16.74 -5.69 3.20
N TYR A 681 -15.75 -4.93 2.72
CA TYR A 681 -15.12 -5.19 1.42
C TYR A 681 -14.16 -6.40 1.46
N ASN A 682 -13.69 -6.78 2.65
CA ASN A 682 -12.79 -7.92 2.84
C ASN A 682 -13.02 -8.62 4.21
N PRO A 683 -14.20 -9.26 4.40
CA PRO A 683 -14.49 -9.98 5.63
C PRO A 683 -13.58 -11.21 5.81
N ASN A 684 -13.04 -11.75 4.72
CA ASN A 684 -12.09 -12.86 4.73
C ASN A 684 -10.80 -12.50 5.50
N LEU A 685 -10.27 -11.29 5.32
CA LEU A 685 -9.09 -10.80 6.05
C LEU A 685 -9.39 -10.59 7.53
N LEU A 686 -10.54 -10.00 7.90
CA LEU A 686 -10.92 -9.85 9.31
C LEU A 686 -11.08 -11.21 9.98
N ARG A 687 -11.72 -12.18 9.31
CA ARG A 687 -11.84 -13.53 9.86
C ARG A 687 -10.49 -14.25 9.92
N ALA A 688 -9.56 -13.98 9.00
CA ALA A 688 -8.19 -14.50 9.09
C ALA A 688 -7.49 -14.05 10.38
N ILE A 689 -7.54 -12.76 10.72
CA ILE A 689 -7.02 -12.22 11.99
C ILE A 689 -7.62 -13.00 13.18
N ALA A 690 -8.94 -13.21 13.17
CA ALA A 690 -9.65 -13.88 14.25
C ALA A 690 -9.30 -15.38 14.40
N VAL A 691 -9.18 -16.15 13.30
CA VAL A 691 -8.87 -17.59 13.37
C VAL A 691 -7.39 -17.87 13.67
N GLU A 692 -6.50 -16.90 13.44
CA GLU A 692 -5.10 -16.98 13.91
C GLU A 692 -4.96 -16.70 15.42
N GLY A 693 -6.08 -16.49 16.13
CA GLY A 693 -6.13 -16.45 17.60
C GLY A 693 -5.98 -15.06 18.21
N HIS A 694 -5.92 -14.03 17.38
CA HIS A 694 -5.87 -12.63 17.78
C HIS A 694 -7.26 -12.12 18.24
N GLU A 695 -7.24 -11.03 18.99
CA GLU A 695 -8.45 -10.41 19.53
C GLU A 695 -8.96 -9.30 18.61
N ILE A 696 -10.28 -9.19 18.49
CA ILE A 696 -10.96 -8.19 17.66
C ILE A 696 -11.73 -7.24 18.59
N GLY A 697 -11.42 -5.95 18.51
CA GLY A 697 -12.14 -4.85 19.15
C GLY A 697 -12.63 -3.82 18.12
N SER A 698 -13.39 -2.82 18.55
CA SER A 698 -13.89 -1.75 17.67
C SER A 698 -13.05 -0.48 17.76
N HIS A 699 -12.82 0.17 16.62
CA HIS A 699 -12.31 1.53 16.50
C HIS A 699 -13.37 2.47 15.88
N SER A 700 -14.65 2.24 16.23
CA SER A 700 -15.87 2.83 15.62
C SER A 700 -16.10 2.41 14.16
N ASP A 701 -17.23 2.84 13.57
CA ASP A 701 -17.50 2.60 12.16
C ASP A 701 -16.83 3.64 11.28
N LYS A 702 -16.99 4.92 11.61
CA LYS A 702 -16.58 6.05 10.76
C LYS A 702 -15.29 6.76 11.19
N HIS A 703 -14.59 6.23 12.19
CA HIS A 703 -13.39 6.84 12.79
C HIS A 703 -13.60 8.32 13.14
N LYS A 704 -14.73 8.61 13.80
CA LYS A 704 -15.05 9.95 14.31
C LYS A 704 -14.42 10.11 15.71
N PRO A 705 -13.53 11.11 15.94
CA PRO A 705 -13.00 11.42 17.27
C PRO A 705 -14.13 11.76 18.25
N MET A 706 -14.05 11.42 19.54
CA MET A 706 -15.11 11.87 20.47
C MET A 706 -15.07 13.38 20.75
N ALA A 707 -13.93 14.01 20.53
CA ALA A 707 -13.74 15.46 20.63
C ALA A 707 -12.70 15.94 19.60
N VAL A 708 -12.89 17.14 19.07
CA VAL A 708 -11.93 17.84 18.20
C VAL A 708 -11.73 19.28 18.70
N MET A 709 -10.55 19.85 18.44
CA MET A 709 -10.30 21.26 18.72
C MET A 709 -11.03 22.13 17.68
N ASP A 710 -11.91 23.03 18.12
CA ASP A 710 -12.48 24.06 17.25
C ASP A 710 -11.41 25.11 16.92
N PRO A 711 -11.03 25.31 15.63
CA PRO A 711 -10.00 26.26 15.25
C PRO A 711 -10.38 27.73 15.47
N LYS A 712 -11.65 28.04 15.78
CA LYS A 712 -12.09 29.40 16.14
C LYS A 712 -11.91 29.67 17.63
N THR A 713 -12.49 28.82 18.49
CA THR A 713 -12.46 29.04 19.95
C THR A 713 -11.25 28.43 20.66
N HIS A 714 -10.44 27.60 19.98
CA HIS A 714 -9.31 26.85 20.55
C HIS A 714 -9.72 25.97 21.75
N LYS A 715 -10.96 25.46 21.72
CA LYS A 715 -11.54 24.57 22.74
C LYS A 715 -11.95 23.25 22.10
N TYR A 716 -11.89 22.18 22.88
CA TYR A 716 -12.42 20.89 22.44
C TYR A 716 -13.96 20.89 22.43
N VAL A 717 -14.53 20.45 21.31
CA VAL A 717 -15.98 20.33 21.07
C VAL A 717 -16.33 18.91 20.63
N LYS A 718 -17.58 18.49 20.87
CA LYS A 718 -18.10 17.21 20.40
C LYS A 718 -18.20 17.19 18.86
N THR A 719 -17.97 16.02 18.26
CA THR A 719 -18.09 15.78 16.81
C THR A 719 -19.46 15.25 16.38
N GLN A 720 -20.26 14.81 17.36
CA GLN A 720 -21.50 14.05 17.18
C GLN A 720 -22.49 14.32 18.30
N GLU A 721 -23.75 13.97 18.07
CA GLU A 721 -24.78 13.84 19.11
C GLU A 721 -24.86 12.40 19.67
N LYS A 722 -25.53 12.22 20.83
CA LYS A 722 -25.57 10.91 21.52
C LYS A 722 -26.15 9.81 20.63
N GLU A 723 -27.21 10.12 19.91
CA GLU A 723 -27.91 9.22 18.99
C GLU A 723 -27.02 8.80 17.81
N GLU A 724 -26.13 9.68 17.35
CA GLU A 724 -25.15 9.32 16.32
C GLU A 724 -24.06 8.39 16.88
N TYR A 725 -23.57 8.60 18.10
CA TYR A 725 -22.62 7.67 18.74
C TYR A 725 -23.24 6.30 18.95
N LEU A 726 -24.44 6.23 19.57
CA LEU A 726 -25.18 4.98 19.77
C LEU A 726 -25.31 4.20 18.45
N LYS A 727 -25.64 4.89 17.35
CA LYS A 727 -25.73 4.28 16.02
C LYS A 727 -24.39 3.82 15.47
N ASP A 728 -23.33 4.63 15.55
CA ASP A 728 -22.01 4.29 14.98
C ASP A 728 -21.36 3.10 15.71
N LEU A 729 -21.41 3.13 17.05
CA LEU A 729 -20.87 2.10 17.93
C LEU A 729 -21.62 0.76 17.77
N ALA A 730 -22.95 0.78 17.78
CA ALA A 730 -23.75 -0.43 17.54
C ALA A 730 -23.55 -1.00 16.12
N THR A 731 -23.45 -0.13 15.10
CA THR A 731 -23.13 -0.55 13.71
C THR A 731 -21.76 -1.22 13.65
N SER A 732 -20.77 -0.68 14.38
CA SER A 732 -19.42 -1.23 14.41
C SER A 732 -19.39 -2.63 15.03
N TYR A 733 -19.96 -2.78 16.24
CA TYR A 733 -20.02 -4.09 16.90
C TYR A 733 -20.79 -5.12 16.06
N GLN A 734 -21.91 -4.73 15.43
CA GLN A 734 -22.67 -5.59 14.53
C GLN A 734 -21.81 -6.14 13.38
N LYS A 735 -21.06 -5.28 12.68
CA LYS A 735 -20.20 -5.69 11.55
C LYS A 735 -19.09 -6.66 11.97
N LEU A 736 -18.51 -6.46 13.15
CA LEU A 736 -17.52 -7.40 13.70
C LEU A 736 -18.16 -8.75 14.02
N ARG A 737 -19.30 -8.74 14.73
CA ARG A 737 -20.08 -9.94 15.06
C ARG A 737 -20.48 -10.73 13.82
N GLU A 738 -20.90 -10.06 12.75
CA GLU A 738 -21.29 -10.69 11.46
C GLU A 738 -20.14 -11.41 10.72
N VAL A 739 -18.88 -11.10 11.05
CA VAL A 739 -17.69 -11.72 10.43
C VAL A 739 -16.97 -12.71 11.37
N THR A 740 -16.93 -12.42 12.69
CA THR A 740 -16.06 -13.12 13.65
C THR A 740 -16.77 -13.62 14.90
N GLY A 741 -18.06 -13.36 15.08
CA GLY A 741 -18.76 -13.64 16.34
C GLY A 741 -18.80 -15.11 16.75
N ASP A 742 -18.73 -16.05 15.80
CA ASP A 742 -18.65 -17.50 16.05
C ASP A 742 -17.21 -18.02 16.24
N VAL A 743 -16.19 -17.18 16.02
CA VAL A 743 -14.78 -17.59 16.07
C VAL A 743 -14.29 -17.69 17.51
N THR A 744 -13.96 -18.91 17.91
CA THR A 744 -13.39 -19.25 19.22
C THR A 744 -12.08 -20.02 19.01
N VAL A 745 -10.98 -19.54 19.58
CA VAL A 745 -9.65 -20.17 19.49
C VAL A 745 -9.18 -20.50 20.90
N ASN A 746 -8.72 -21.74 21.12
CA ASN A 746 -8.30 -22.26 22.43
C ASN A 746 -9.33 -22.01 23.56
N GLY A 747 -10.62 -22.14 23.24
CA GLY A 747 -11.74 -21.93 24.18
C GLY A 747 -12.10 -20.47 24.46
N LYS A 748 -11.41 -19.50 23.86
CA LYS A 748 -11.64 -18.06 24.03
C LYS A 748 -12.20 -17.44 22.74
N PRO A 749 -13.26 -16.61 22.80
CA PRO A 749 -13.70 -15.85 21.64
C PRO A 749 -12.56 -14.99 21.06
N ALA A 750 -12.58 -14.80 19.74
CA ALA A 750 -11.74 -13.80 19.07
C ALA A 750 -12.38 -12.41 19.14
N LEU A 751 -13.70 -12.32 18.96
CA LEU A 751 -14.46 -11.09 19.17
C LEU A 751 -14.51 -10.72 20.66
N THR A 752 -14.21 -9.45 20.95
CA THR A 752 -14.30 -8.84 22.27
C THR A 752 -15.31 -7.69 22.26
N ARG A 753 -15.80 -7.29 23.43
CA ARG A 753 -16.57 -6.05 23.61
C ARG A 753 -15.63 -4.88 23.98
N PHE A 754 -14.38 -4.89 23.51
CA PHE A 754 -13.42 -3.81 23.73
C PHE A 754 -13.55 -2.71 22.66
N PHE A 755 -13.30 -1.46 23.05
CA PHE A 755 -13.28 -0.30 22.15
C PHE A 755 -12.06 0.58 22.39
N ARG A 756 -11.51 1.14 21.31
CA ARG A 756 -10.54 2.23 21.39
C ARG A 756 -11.12 3.52 20.80
N PRO A 757 -11.11 4.65 21.53
CA PRO A 757 -11.54 5.94 20.98
C PRO A 757 -10.62 6.40 19.83
N PRO A 758 -11.18 6.76 18.65
CA PRO A 758 -10.45 7.49 17.62
C PRO A 758 -9.77 8.74 18.18
N THR A 759 -8.51 8.96 17.80
CA THR A 759 -7.58 9.99 18.34
C THR A 759 -7.30 9.94 19.85
N LEU A 760 -7.70 8.84 20.50
CA LEU A 760 -7.70 8.62 21.95
C LEU A 760 -8.53 9.64 22.77
N ALA A 761 -9.14 10.63 22.11
CA ALA A 761 -9.98 11.64 22.72
C ALA A 761 -11.31 11.03 23.20
N ILE A 762 -11.77 11.47 24.36
CA ILE A 762 -13.00 10.99 24.99
C ILE A 762 -13.96 12.14 25.31
N SER A 763 -15.24 11.82 25.37
CA SER A 763 -16.27 12.71 25.88
C SER A 763 -17.11 11.98 26.91
N LYS A 764 -17.62 12.69 27.93
CA LYS A 764 -18.50 12.08 28.94
C LYS A 764 -19.71 11.41 28.28
N MET A 765 -20.41 12.14 27.43
CA MET A 765 -21.56 11.65 26.67
C MET A 765 -21.21 10.52 25.69
N GLY A 766 -20.00 10.51 25.13
CA GLY A 766 -19.51 9.42 24.28
C GLY A 766 -19.17 8.15 25.06
N LEU A 767 -18.60 8.25 26.27
CA LEU A 767 -18.42 7.09 27.15
C LEU A 767 -19.76 6.58 27.72
N GLU A 768 -20.70 7.47 28.03
CA GLU A 768 -22.09 7.09 28.38
C GLU A 768 -22.73 6.30 27.23
N ALA A 769 -22.72 6.81 25.99
CA ALA A 769 -23.26 6.12 24.81
C ALA A 769 -22.56 4.78 24.50
N LEU A 770 -21.26 4.68 24.80
CA LEU A 770 -20.49 3.47 24.60
C LEU A 770 -20.82 2.39 25.63
N LEU A 771 -20.95 2.76 26.90
CA LEU A 771 -21.38 1.84 27.93
C LEU A 771 -22.87 1.47 27.75
N ASP A 772 -23.72 2.38 27.26
CA ASP A 772 -25.11 2.11 26.84
C ASP A 772 -25.22 1.14 25.64
N THR A 773 -24.23 1.12 24.74
CA THR A 773 -24.13 0.09 23.68
C THR A 773 -23.48 -1.20 24.17
N GLY A 774 -23.01 -1.23 25.43
CA GLY A 774 -22.53 -2.43 26.10
C GLY A 774 -21.10 -2.82 25.77
N TYR A 775 -20.20 -1.87 25.53
CA TYR A 775 -18.77 -2.20 25.46
C TYR A 775 -18.20 -2.39 26.88
N ASP A 776 -17.44 -3.47 27.08
CA ASP A 776 -16.91 -3.89 28.38
C ASP A 776 -15.70 -3.06 28.82
N TYR A 777 -14.86 -2.59 27.89
CA TYR A 777 -13.66 -1.79 28.21
C TYR A 777 -13.35 -0.74 27.14
N ILE A 778 -12.90 0.42 27.60
CA ILE A 778 -12.42 1.53 26.76
C ILE A 778 -10.91 1.63 26.92
N ILE A 779 -10.15 1.38 25.86
CA ILE A 779 -8.71 1.11 25.94
C ILE A 779 -7.92 2.11 25.08
N SER A 780 -7.50 3.23 25.66
CA SER A 780 -6.58 4.17 25.00
C SER A 780 -5.15 3.60 24.89
N GLY A 781 -4.69 2.93 25.95
CA GLY A 781 -3.33 2.36 26.03
C GLY A 781 -2.29 3.28 26.68
N SER A 782 -1.04 2.79 26.79
CA SER A 782 0.04 3.47 27.55
C SER A 782 1.08 4.17 26.69
N THR A 783 1.24 3.78 25.42
CA THR A 783 2.22 4.40 24.51
C THR A 783 1.80 4.22 23.06
N SER A 784 1.66 5.32 22.32
CA SER A 784 1.55 5.30 20.86
C SER A 784 2.91 5.36 20.20
N THR A 785 3.18 4.37 19.35
CA THR A 785 4.44 4.18 18.64
C THR A 785 4.67 5.20 17.53
N ASN A 786 3.61 5.91 17.09
CA ASN A 786 3.65 6.83 15.95
C ASN A 786 4.28 6.19 14.70
N ASP A 787 4.06 4.88 14.48
CA ASP A 787 4.60 4.11 13.36
C ASP A 787 4.28 4.70 11.97
N TYR A 788 3.10 5.31 11.82
CA TYR A 788 2.72 6.09 10.63
C TYR A 788 3.50 7.41 10.42
N LYS A 789 4.38 7.79 11.36
CA LYS A 789 5.34 8.89 11.25
C LYS A 789 6.80 8.41 11.23
N ALA A 790 7.06 7.10 11.36
CA ALA A 790 8.41 6.57 11.41
C ALA A 790 9.11 6.77 10.05
N LYS A 791 10.32 7.35 10.08
CA LYS A 791 11.13 7.61 8.89
C LYS A 791 11.87 6.36 8.45
N ASP A 792 12.31 5.56 9.42
CA ASP A 792 13.05 4.33 9.25
C ASP A 792 12.71 3.29 10.35
N ILE A 793 13.17 2.06 10.15
CA ILE A 793 12.93 0.92 11.06
C ILE A 793 13.59 1.13 12.43
N THR A 794 14.76 1.78 12.49
CA THR A 794 15.51 2.01 13.74
C THR A 794 14.75 2.93 14.66
N GLN A 795 14.27 4.06 14.11
CA GLN A 795 13.43 5.01 14.85
C GLN A 795 12.20 4.31 15.46
N LEU A 796 11.54 3.43 14.68
CA LEU A 796 10.38 2.69 15.17
C LEU A 796 10.76 1.64 16.23
N VAL A 797 11.83 0.87 16.03
CA VAL A 797 12.33 -0.11 17.02
C VAL A 797 12.65 0.57 18.35
N ASP A 798 13.30 1.74 18.33
CA ASP A 798 13.60 2.50 19.54
C ASP A 798 12.35 3.10 20.18
N THR A 799 11.39 3.62 19.40
CA THR A 799 10.11 4.11 19.95
C THR A 799 9.28 2.98 20.58
N ILE A 800 9.29 1.77 20.00
CA ILE A 800 8.63 0.60 20.61
C ILE A 800 9.38 0.16 21.89
N LYS A 801 10.73 0.16 21.88
CA LYS A 801 11.53 -0.11 23.10
C LYS A 801 11.23 0.89 24.21
N GLU A 802 11.07 2.18 23.90
CA GLU A 802 10.63 3.18 24.87
C GLU A 802 9.23 2.88 25.42
N GLY A 803 8.31 2.33 24.62
CA GLY A 803 7.02 1.83 25.10
C GLY A 803 7.12 0.61 26.03
N VAL A 804 8.05 -0.32 25.76
CA VAL A 804 8.25 -1.57 26.52
C VAL A 804 9.03 -1.37 27.82
N TYR A 805 10.04 -0.50 27.84
CA TYR A 805 11.04 -0.45 28.91
C TYR A 805 11.02 0.85 29.72
N THR A 806 11.43 0.78 30.99
CA THR A 806 11.83 1.95 31.78
C THR A 806 13.21 2.45 31.33
N GLN A 807 13.58 3.67 31.72
CA GLN A 807 14.94 4.20 31.52
C GLN A 807 16.05 3.37 32.20
N TYR A 808 15.69 2.37 33.02
CA TYR A 808 16.60 1.44 33.69
C TYR A 808 16.59 0.04 33.03
N GLY A 809 15.87 -0.16 31.93
CA GLY A 809 15.79 -1.44 31.20
C GLY A 809 14.77 -2.45 31.76
N GLU A 810 13.99 -2.08 32.77
CA GLU A 810 12.94 -2.93 33.34
C GLU A 810 11.70 -2.96 32.43
N VAL A 811 10.98 -4.08 32.37
CA VAL A 811 9.71 -4.16 31.63
C VAL A 811 8.64 -3.28 32.29
N LYS A 812 8.02 -2.39 31.49
CA LYS A 812 6.81 -1.65 31.87
C LYS A 812 5.62 -2.61 31.93
N LYS A 813 5.42 -3.22 33.11
CA LYS A 813 4.40 -4.23 33.36
C LYS A 813 3.01 -3.75 32.98
N GLY A 814 2.35 -4.51 32.12
CA GLY A 814 1.01 -4.22 31.62
C GLY A 814 0.93 -3.19 30.50
N ALA A 815 2.05 -2.82 29.85
CA ALA A 815 2.06 -1.82 28.78
C ALA A 815 1.17 -2.22 27.61
N ILE A 816 0.34 -1.29 27.14
CA ILE A 816 -0.49 -1.45 25.96
C ILE A 816 0.09 -0.54 24.87
N LEU A 817 0.68 -1.17 23.85
CA LEU A 817 1.37 -0.48 22.76
C LEU A 817 0.40 -0.25 21.60
N VAL A 818 0.25 1.00 21.19
CA VAL A 818 -0.60 1.41 20.07
C VAL A 818 0.24 1.53 18.80
N MET A 819 -0.09 0.71 17.82
CA MET A 819 0.44 0.66 16.45
C MET A 819 -0.76 0.63 15.49
N HIS A 820 -0.53 0.68 14.18
CA HIS A 820 -1.59 0.61 13.18
C HIS A 820 -1.36 -0.57 12.23
N MET A 821 -2.31 -0.81 11.32
CA MET A 821 -2.24 -1.91 10.33
C MET A 821 -2.63 -1.49 8.90
N GLY A 822 -2.69 -0.19 8.61
CA GLY A 822 -2.98 0.34 7.28
C GLY A 822 -1.77 0.36 6.32
N ASP A 823 -2.03 0.57 5.04
CA ASP A 823 -1.04 0.33 3.98
C ASP A 823 0.18 1.26 3.94
N SER A 824 0.21 2.33 4.76
CA SER A 824 1.38 3.21 4.88
C SER A 824 2.29 2.90 6.08
N VAL A 825 1.92 2.00 7.01
CA VAL A 825 2.79 1.64 8.16
C VAL A 825 3.77 0.51 7.82
N ILE A 826 4.58 0.77 6.79
CA ILE A 826 5.45 -0.22 6.13
C ILE A 826 6.50 -0.86 7.07
N TYR A 827 6.86 -0.19 8.17
CA TYR A 827 7.91 -0.64 9.09
C TYR A 827 7.41 -1.48 10.28
N THR A 828 6.12 -1.41 10.63
CA THR A 828 5.58 -2.02 11.87
C THR A 828 5.84 -3.52 11.98
N PRO A 829 5.64 -4.37 10.94
CA PRO A 829 5.97 -5.78 11.02
C PRO A 829 7.47 -6.02 11.24
N ALA A 830 8.34 -5.27 10.55
CA ALA A 830 9.80 -5.43 10.65
C ALA A 830 10.35 -5.01 12.02
N ALA A 831 9.84 -3.90 12.57
CA ALA A 831 10.24 -3.43 13.89
C ALA A 831 9.80 -4.41 15.00
N LEU A 832 8.62 -5.04 14.86
CA LEU A 832 8.16 -6.09 15.77
C LEU A 832 8.97 -7.39 15.63
N ASP A 833 9.30 -7.84 14.42
CA ASP A 833 10.14 -9.04 14.20
C ASP A 833 11.50 -8.88 14.91
N ILE A 834 12.16 -7.73 14.72
CA ILE A 834 13.43 -7.39 15.38
C ILE A 834 13.29 -7.44 16.91
N LEU A 835 12.26 -6.79 17.46
CA LEU A 835 12.05 -6.70 18.91
C LEU A 835 11.70 -8.06 19.54
N LEU A 836 10.83 -8.84 18.89
CA LEU A 836 10.38 -10.15 19.39
C LEU A 836 11.52 -11.17 19.31
N THR A 837 12.24 -11.23 18.19
CA THR A 837 13.47 -12.04 18.06
C THR A 837 14.49 -11.69 19.15
N ALA A 838 14.71 -10.40 19.42
CA ALA A 838 15.63 -9.95 20.48
C ALA A 838 15.14 -10.24 21.91
N ASN A 839 13.83 -10.36 22.12
CA ASN A 839 13.25 -10.74 23.41
C ASN A 839 13.26 -12.26 23.63
N GLU A 840 12.99 -13.05 22.60
CA GLU A 840 13.04 -14.52 22.63
C GLU A 840 14.44 -15.04 22.99
N ALA A 841 15.48 -14.39 22.47
CA ALA A 841 16.89 -14.71 22.74
C ALA A 841 17.32 -14.51 24.21
N LYS A 842 16.52 -13.84 25.04
CA LYS A 842 16.81 -13.66 26.48
C LYS A 842 16.50 -14.93 27.27
N ALA A 843 17.21 -15.15 28.37
CA ALA A 843 16.86 -16.21 29.34
C ALA A 843 15.53 -15.90 30.05
N ASP A 844 14.77 -16.92 30.43
CA ASP A 844 13.48 -16.72 31.14
C ASP A 844 13.63 -16.12 32.56
N SER A 845 14.85 -16.05 33.07
CA SER A 845 15.24 -15.37 34.31
C SER A 845 15.69 -13.92 34.11
N ASP A 846 15.77 -13.42 32.87
CA ASP A 846 16.15 -12.03 32.57
C ASP A 846 15.01 -11.07 32.98
N PRO A 847 15.24 -10.11 33.90
CA PRO A 847 14.19 -9.18 34.36
C PRO A 847 13.70 -8.22 33.26
N SER A 848 14.43 -8.13 32.14
CA SER A 848 14.04 -7.40 30.94
C SER A 848 13.37 -8.27 29.86
N LYS A 849 13.18 -9.59 30.09
CA LYS A 849 12.35 -10.41 29.19
C LYS A 849 10.88 -10.16 29.48
N PHE A 850 10.09 -9.95 28.43
CA PHE A 850 8.65 -9.78 28.50
C PHE A 850 7.90 -10.93 27.80
N LYS A 851 6.63 -11.10 28.17
CA LYS A 851 5.64 -11.91 27.46
C LYS A 851 4.68 -10.99 26.71
N VAL A 852 4.15 -11.42 25.58
CA VAL A 852 3.00 -10.75 24.95
C VAL A 852 1.71 -11.44 25.40
N GLY A 853 0.78 -10.67 25.94
CA GLY A 853 -0.51 -11.16 26.44
C GLY A 853 -1.68 -10.85 25.51
N ARG A 854 -2.77 -11.60 25.70
CA ARG A 854 -4.12 -11.23 25.26
C ARG A 854 -4.75 -10.29 26.28
N LEU A 855 -5.45 -9.23 25.86
CA LEU A 855 -6.10 -8.31 26.79
C LEU A 855 -7.23 -9.01 27.58
N SER A 856 -7.97 -9.94 26.96
CA SER A 856 -9.02 -10.72 27.66
C SER A 856 -8.49 -11.62 28.79
N ASP A 857 -7.19 -11.91 28.80
CA ASP A 857 -6.59 -12.79 29.80
C ASP A 857 -6.32 -12.07 31.14
N TYR A 858 -6.35 -10.73 31.13
CA TYR A 858 -6.16 -9.88 32.31
C TYR A 858 -7.40 -9.00 32.59
N LEU A 859 -8.16 -8.62 31.56
CA LEU A 859 -9.40 -7.85 31.67
C LEU A 859 -10.62 -8.78 31.85
N PHE A 860 -10.51 -9.75 32.77
CA PHE A 860 -11.54 -10.76 33.03
C PHE A 860 -12.69 -10.23 33.90
N ALA A 861 -13.79 -10.99 34.00
CA ALA A 861 -14.94 -10.62 34.82
C ALA A 861 -14.56 -10.49 36.31
N GLY A 862 -14.69 -9.28 36.87
CA GLY A 862 -14.26 -8.95 38.23
C GLY A 862 -12.86 -8.32 38.34
N TYR A 863 -12.13 -8.16 37.23
CA TYR A 863 -11.02 -7.20 37.15
C TYR A 863 -11.56 -5.76 37.35
N SER A 864 -10.70 -4.84 37.80
CA SER A 864 -11.03 -3.41 37.88
C SER A 864 -9.81 -2.54 37.66
N GLN A 865 -9.94 -1.52 36.81
CA GLN A 865 -8.90 -0.53 36.57
C GLN A 865 -8.77 0.52 37.70
N ILE A 866 -9.65 0.49 38.73
CA ILE A 866 -9.54 1.39 39.89
C ILE A 866 -8.30 1.02 40.73
N ASN A 867 -7.26 1.87 40.71
CA ASN A 867 -6.05 1.68 41.49
C ASN A 867 -6.27 1.93 43.01
N PRO A 868 -6.23 0.90 43.89
CA PRO A 868 -6.60 1.07 45.30
C PRO A 868 -5.66 2.00 46.08
N LYS A 869 -4.40 2.13 45.64
CA LYS A 869 -3.39 3.00 46.28
C LYS A 869 -3.63 4.49 45.99
N ARG A 870 -4.34 4.84 44.91
CA ARG A 870 -4.87 6.20 44.70
C ARG A 870 -6.10 6.46 45.57
N THR A 871 -7.02 5.49 45.66
CA THR A 871 -8.28 5.63 46.42
C THR A 871 -8.03 5.95 47.90
N LEU A 872 -7.12 5.24 48.56
CA LEU A 872 -6.75 5.49 49.97
C LEU A 872 -6.25 6.92 50.22
N ARG A 873 -5.49 7.52 49.28
CA ARG A 873 -5.03 8.91 49.41
C ARG A 873 -6.17 9.93 49.29
N LEU A 874 -7.20 9.64 48.50
CA LEU A 874 -8.36 10.51 48.37
C LEU A 874 -9.20 10.51 49.66
N VAL A 875 -9.42 9.34 50.29
CA VAL A 875 -10.15 9.24 51.57
C VAL A 875 -9.44 10.03 52.68
N HIS A 876 -8.15 9.78 52.92
CA HIS A 876 -7.38 10.53 53.93
C HIS A 876 -7.26 12.05 53.64
N SER A 877 -7.47 12.50 52.40
CA SER A 877 -7.53 13.93 52.09
C SER A 877 -8.85 14.60 52.48
N ALA A 878 -9.95 13.84 52.62
CA ALA A 878 -11.24 14.34 53.07
C ALA A 878 -11.33 14.46 54.60
N ASP A 879 -10.75 13.49 55.34
CA ASP A 879 -10.76 13.49 56.81
C ASP A 879 -9.99 14.69 57.42
N ASN A 880 -8.95 15.18 56.73
CA ASN A 880 -8.19 16.37 57.11
C ASN A 880 -8.92 17.71 56.83
N VAL A 881 -10.19 17.68 56.40
CA VAL A 881 -11.08 18.86 56.30
C VAL A 881 -12.12 18.86 57.44
N ARG A 882 -11.94 18.02 58.48
CA ARG A 882 -12.76 17.98 59.69
C ARG A 882 -11.94 17.93 60.99
N LYS A 883 -11.01 18.86 61.14
CA LYS A 883 -10.48 19.32 62.45
C LYS A 883 -10.23 20.82 62.41
#